data_AF-A0A3E2H1P8-F1
#
_entry.id   AF-A0A3E2H1P8-F1
#
_cell.length_a   1.000
_cell.length_b   1.000
_cell.length_c   1.000
_cell.angle_alpha   90.00
_cell.angle_beta   90.00
_cell.angle_gamma   90.00
#
_symmetry.space_group_name_H-M   'P 1'
#
loop_
_entity.id
_entity.type
_entity.pdbx_description
1 polymer ?
#
loop_
_entity_poly.entity_id
_entity_poly.type
_entity_poly.pdbx_seq_one_letter_code
_entity_poly.pdbx_strand_id
1 'polypeptide(L)'
;MAISQATMAHVNMMTDTIIANLAPDGLRSVIRGILASDPDATPIFEKQTRSYLQKSTPKSLGPILNVDDTGRMIVTDDFISTQNRVRCMLGCGLCWNSLPILKNIIDRMVELNPSQQPSYSSKLLDVLNSVDGDIVQAVTALTKTLLHSNGSREFFEHERESLEELLESLKAGSSKWRQSGLPFPFERGLGALFKLLNTSNDECEPTRTPRLLNLKKKQNWPPTGIEIFELQGIKLPRLFCGLWQLSSPAWGSASHPNIINQFLQHVHAGLWAFDMADHYGDAEILFYDDPHYIDALCFLQEDNRVRALGLCNFDTEHMKNALDNGITIATNQVQFSLIDSRPTVKMAKVCQEYDIKLLTYGTLCGGFIADKWLGKPEPELFLDTITPSQRKVRQNLLEVIGQVIDVNYKYYEVICSWGGWTLFQELLHTLKQIAVKHGVSISNVATRWVLDFPYVGAVIVGVRMGIMRSTKVIFWNVNIPGPDIIPPTAKNILANLLNQSLERPLESKRASEIKARFFKVSIVHPPKFLTPTTPSSPSSSSSPSPSSTTTNDATYKSGPLDIAKCGDFPNAKDVQIIVKTGANEIYEKFPTQLLTELRCYDDLLVFSDLEQDVGPYHVYDALINVTDSVKQSSSDFDYYRLLQEYKETGQDIAALRPTSGSGAGWNLDKFKFLHMLEKTWALRPERKWYVFIEADTYLVRSNLLLWLQRLDPSKALYMGSPTNVNGDSFAHGGSGIILSGVALAKFAKDKPGIAPKYDEKLLSLAYGDQMLMKALADVGVDFTKVWPMLQAEKPSTIPFGAGPDSGTRHWCQPIVTMHHITSDEASAIWRFEQQRPDMQKPLLINELYSQFIAPRIRPSIDNWYNLSDDVIYTAPENPDPRNKPADQMSDLEKVAHKSFKDCGRACEEQPRCYQWVYFGDKCGFSHSYRFGRKRMPEDGVKYKSGFVLDKIEKDRKEHNCKSPQWLG
;
A
#
# COMPACT_ATOMS: atom_id res chain seq x y z
N MET A 1 -28.47 -32.12 -14.31
CA MET A 1 -27.37 -31.12 -14.29
C MET A 1 -28.00 -29.77 -14.53
N ALA A 2 -28.36 -29.06 -13.45
CA ALA A 2 -29.00 -27.74 -13.53
C ALA A 2 -27.91 -26.67 -13.36
N ILE A 3 -27.79 -25.83 -14.39
CA ILE A 3 -26.84 -24.73 -14.53
C ILE A 3 -27.19 -23.65 -13.50
N SER A 4 -26.29 -23.34 -12.56
CA SER A 4 -26.48 -22.23 -11.63
C SER A 4 -26.45 -20.91 -12.38
N GLN A 5 -27.56 -20.18 -12.38
CA GLN A 5 -27.64 -18.83 -12.93
C GLN A 5 -26.74 -17.89 -12.12
N ALA A 6 -25.81 -17.23 -12.80
CA ALA A 6 -25.03 -16.13 -12.24
C ALA A 6 -25.97 -14.94 -11.98
N THR A 7 -26.11 -14.53 -10.72
CA THR A 7 -26.79 -13.28 -10.36
C THR A 7 -25.93 -12.10 -10.80
N MET A 8 -26.37 -11.40 -11.84
CA MET A 8 -25.77 -10.14 -12.27
C MET A 8 -26.05 -9.09 -11.20
N ALA A 9 -25.00 -8.59 -10.54
CA ALA A 9 -25.06 -7.33 -9.80
C ALA A 9 -25.74 -6.27 -10.68
N HIS A 10 -26.87 -5.73 -10.25
CA HIS A 10 -27.52 -4.67 -11.00
C HIS A 10 -26.56 -3.47 -11.00
N VAL A 11 -25.94 -3.18 -12.15
CA VAL A 11 -25.25 -1.90 -12.33
C VAL A 11 -26.32 -0.85 -12.08
N ASN A 12 -26.14 0.00 -11.07
CA ASN A 12 -27.02 1.14 -10.81
C ASN A 12 -27.24 1.84 -12.16
N MET A 13 -28.48 1.98 -12.61
CA MET A 13 -28.77 2.57 -13.93
C MET A 13 -28.19 3.97 -14.09
N MET A 14 -27.98 4.70 -13.00
CA MET A 14 -27.28 5.99 -13.02
C MET A 14 -25.78 5.82 -13.30
N THR A 15 -25.15 4.76 -12.77
CA THR A 15 -23.76 4.41 -13.08
C THR A 15 -23.63 3.89 -14.50
N ASP A 16 -24.58 3.10 -14.98
CA ASP A 16 -24.62 2.67 -16.39
C ASP A 16 -24.82 3.88 -17.32
N THR A 17 -25.64 4.85 -16.92
CA THR A 17 -25.77 6.13 -17.63
C THR A 17 -24.44 6.87 -17.72
N ILE A 18 -23.62 6.85 -16.66
CA ILE A 18 -22.26 7.41 -16.68
C ILE A 18 -21.38 6.63 -17.66
N ILE A 19 -21.37 5.29 -17.60
CA ILE A 19 -20.56 4.44 -18.50
C ILE A 19 -20.96 4.63 -19.97
N ALA A 20 -22.27 4.71 -20.25
CA ALA A 20 -22.83 4.84 -21.58
C ALA A 20 -22.61 6.22 -22.21
N ASN A 21 -22.52 7.28 -21.39
CA ASN A 21 -22.44 8.67 -21.89
C ASN A 21 -21.07 9.32 -21.69
N LEU A 22 -20.18 8.75 -20.88
CA LEU A 22 -18.80 9.22 -20.80
C LEU A 22 -18.09 8.95 -22.13
N ALA A 23 -17.43 9.97 -22.66
CA ALA A 23 -16.51 9.80 -23.78
C ALA A 23 -15.46 8.72 -23.41
N PRO A 24 -14.99 7.90 -24.36
CA PRO A 24 -14.04 6.82 -24.08
C PRO A 24 -12.79 7.26 -23.30
N ASP A 25 -12.30 8.48 -23.53
CA ASP A 25 -11.18 9.05 -22.78
C ASP A 25 -11.53 9.45 -21.36
N GLY A 26 -12.76 9.93 -21.14
CA GLY A 26 -13.31 10.16 -19.80
C GLY A 26 -13.42 8.86 -19.01
N LEU A 27 -13.96 7.81 -19.63
CA LEU A 27 -14.07 6.48 -19.00
C LEU A 27 -12.69 5.89 -18.66
N ARG A 28 -11.71 6.00 -19.58
CA ARG A 28 -10.31 5.58 -19.31
C ARG A 28 -9.69 6.37 -18.15
N SER A 29 -10.01 7.66 -18.03
CA SER A 29 -9.55 8.49 -16.92
C SER A 29 -10.15 8.03 -15.58
N VAL A 30 -11.47 7.82 -15.55
CA VAL A 30 -12.19 7.35 -14.36
C VAL A 30 -11.64 6.00 -13.89
N ILE A 31 -11.51 5.02 -14.79
CA ILE A 31 -10.95 3.70 -14.47
C ILE A 31 -9.53 3.82 -13.92
N ARG A 32 -8.65 4.60 -14.56
CA ARG A 32 -7.28 4.83 -14.03
C ARG A 32 -7.29 5.53 -12.68
N GLY A 33 -8.28 6.39 -12.42
CA GLY A 33 -8.51 7.01 -11.12
C GLY A 33 -8.82 5.97 -10.05
N ILE A 34 -9.79 5.08 -10.33
CA ILE A 34 -10.18 3.97 -9.46
C ILE A 34 -8.96 3.07 -9.15
N LEU A 35 -8.25 2.64 -10.18
CA LEU A 35 -7.05 1.79 -10.06
C LEU A 35 -5.90 2.44 -9.27
N ALA A 36 -5.83 3.78 -9.26
CA ALA A 36 -4.81 4.52 -8.53
C ALA A 36 -5.22 4.85 -7.10
N SER A 37 -6.53 4.92 -6.81
CA SER A 37 -7.05 5.23 -5.47
C SER A 37 -7.26 4.00 -4.60
N ASP A 38 -7.42 2.84 -5.23
CA ASP A 38 -7.74 1.57 -4.58
C ASP A 38 -6.79 0.47 -5.09
N PRO A 39 -5.80 0.05 -4.28
CA PRO A 39 -4.88 -1.03 -4.63
C PRO A 39 -5.61 -2.35 -4.97
N ASP A 40 -6.75 -2.62 -4.33
CA ASP A 40 -7.54 -3.84 -4.55
C ASP A 40 -8.33 -3.80 -5.86
N ALA A 41 -8.54 -2.62 -6.44
CA ALA A 41 -9.23 -2.46 -7.71
C ALA A 41 -8.43 -3.02 -8.90
N THR A 42 -7.09 -3.06 -8.83
CA THR A 42 -6.25 -3.58 -9.92
C THR A 42 -6.48 -5.07 -10.16
N PRO A 43 -6.36 -5.96 -9.15
CA PRO A 43 -6.72 -7.37 -9.30
C PRO A 43 -8.15 -7.60 -9.81
N ILE A 44 -9.12 -6.77 -9.37
CA ILE A 44 -10.52 -6.87 -9.78
C ILE A 44 -10.69 -6.47 -11.25
N PHE A 45 -10.13 -5.34 -11.67
CA PHE A 45 -10.18 -4.87 -13.05
C PHE A 45 -9.52 -5.86 -14.01
N GLU A 46 -8.38 -6.41 -13.64
CA GLU A 46 -7.72 -7.46 -14.41
C GLU A 46 -8.60 -8.70 -14.50
N LYS A 47 -9.20 -9.16 -13.39
CA LYS A 47 -10.11 -10.31 -13.36
C LYS A 47 -11.33 -10.09 -14.27
N GLN A 48 -11.97 -8.92 -14.22
CA GLN A 48 -13.11 -8.61 -15.09
C GLN A 48 -12.69 -8.48 -16.55
N THR A 49 -11.50 -7.94 -16.83
CA THR A 49 -10.91 -7.90 -18.17
C THR A 49 -10.67 -9.31 -18.70
N ARG A 50 -10.12 -10.23 -17.89
CA ARG A 50 -9.96 -11.65 -18.25
C ARG A 50 -11.30 -12.30 -18.59
N SER A 51 -12.32 -12.07 -17.76
CA SER A 51 -13.69 -12.58 -17.96
C SER A 51 -14.32 -12.05 -19.25
N TYR A 52 -14.21 -10.74 -19.51
CA TYR A 52 -14.69 -10.12 -20.74
C TYR A 52 -13.99 -10.70 -21.97
N LEU A 53 -12.66 -10.83 -21.93
CA LEU A 53 -11.88 -11.39 -23.03
C LEU A 53 -12.32 -12.84 -23.31
N GLN A 54 -12.42 -13.69 -22.30
CA GLN A 54 -12.88 -15.07 -22.47
C GLN A 54 -14.27 -15.14 -23.13
N LYS A 55 -15.22 -14.31 -22.69
CA LYS A 55 -16.60 -14.27 -23.25
C LYS A 55 -16.68 -13.66 -24.65
N SER A 56 -15.81 -12.71 -24.97
CA SER A 56 -15.78 -11.98 -26.26
C SER A 56 -14.84 -12.61 -27.30
N THR A 57 -14.44 -13.88 -27.11
CA THR A 57 -13.51 -14.56 -28.02
C THR A 57 -14.12 -14.68 -29.42
N PRO A 58 -13.52 -14.08 -30.46
CA PRO A 58 -14.05 -14.17 -31.82
C PRO A 58 -13.95 -15.60 -32.36
N LYS A 59 -14.99 -16.06 -33.07
CA LYS A 59 -15.04 -17.41 -33.67
C LYS A 59 -14.02 -17.62 -34.79
N SER A 60 -13.65 -16.55 -35.49
CA SER A 60 -12.61 -16.52 -36.50
C SER A 60 -11.97 -15.14 -36.56
N LEU A 61 -10.69 -15.08 -36.93
CA LEU A 61 -9.98 -13.83 -37.18
C LEU A 61 -10.33 -13.35 -38.59
N GLY A 62 -10.97 -12.18 -38.67
CA GLY A 62 -11.28 -11.49 -39.93
C GLY A 62 -10.04 -11.17 -40.78
N PRO A 63 -10.20 -10.65 -42.00
CA PRO A 63 -9.07 -10.19 -42.80
C PRO A 63 -8.31 -9.11 -42.02
N ILE A 64 -6.99 -9.23 -41.86
CA ILE A 64 -6.17 -8.22 -41.14
C ILE A 64 -5.60 -7.13 -42.06
N LEU A 65 -5.65 -7.37 -43.36
CA LEU A 65 -5.13 -6.51 -44.40
C LEU A 65 -6.16 -6.42 -45.53
N ASN A 66 -6.24 -5.26 -46.17
CA ASN A 66 -7.07 -5.04 -47.35
C ASN A 66 -6.34 -4.14 -48.35
N VAL A 67 -6.81 -4.09 -49.59
CA VAL A 67 -6.34 -3.17 -50.62
C VAL A 67 -7.35 -2.03 -50.73
N ASP A 68 -6.90 -0.78 -50.59
CA ASP A 68 -7.73 0.40 -50.79
C ASP A 68 -8.00 0.67 -52.28
N ASP A 69 -8.90 1.62 -52.56
CA ASP A 69 -9.29 1.99 -53.94
C ASP A 69 -8.12 2.51 -54.79
N THR A 70 -6.97 2.82 -54.16
CA THR A 70 -5.73 3.25 -54.83
C THR A 70 -4.72 2.13 -55.04
N GLY A 71 -5.09 0.88 -54.72
CA GLY A 71 -4.23 -0.29 -54.83
C GLY A 71 -3.21 -0.42 -53.69
N ARG A 72 -3.36 0.36 -52.59
CA ARG A 72 -2.42 0.32 -51.45
C ARG A 72 -2.93 -0.62 -50.37
N MET A 73 -2.00 -1.33 -49.76
CA MET A 73 -2.32 -2.12 -48.57
C MET A 73 -2.62 -1.24 -47.38
N ILE A 74 -3.76 -1.48 -46.78
CA ILE A 74 -4.22 -0.88 -45.54
C ILE A 74 -4.56 -1.98 -44.53
N VAL A 75 -4.53 -1.62 -43.26
CA VAL A 75 -4.97 -2.51 -42.18
C VAL A 75 -6.47 -2.37 -41.99
N THR A 76 -7.12 -3.45 -41.61
CA THR A 76 -8.58 -3.49 -41.40
C THR A 76 -8.93 -3.11 -39.96
N ASP A 77 -10.21 -2.81 -39.72
CA ASP A 77 -10.72 -2.63 -38.36
C ASP A 77 -10.61 -3.92 -37.53
N ASP A 78 -10.72 -5.08 -38.19
CA ASP A 78 -10.50 -6.40 -37.57
C ASP A 78 -9.08 -6.55 -37.03
N PHE A 79 -8.07 -6.02 -37.74
CA PHE A 79 -6.70 -5.98 -37.25
C PHE A 79 -6.59 -5.11 -35.99
N ILE A 80 -7.16 -3.90 -36.01
CA ILE A 80 -7.10 -2.97 -34.86
C ILE A 80 -7.75 -3.60 -33.63
N SER A 81 -8.93 -4.21 -33.81
CA SER A 81 -9.65 -4.92 -32.75
C SER A 81 -8.83 -6.09 -32.19
N THR A 82 -8.23 -6.90 -33.08
CA THR A 82 -7.38 -8.03 -32.70
C THR A 82 -6.13 -7.58 -31.95
N GLN A 83 -5.44 -6.53 -32.42
CA GLN A 83 -4.26 -5.99 -31.77
C GLN A 83 -4.59 -5.41 -30.38
N ASN A 84 -5.69 -4.69 -30.24
CA ASN A 84 -6.16 -4.18 -28.95
C ASN A 84 -6.47 -5.32 -27.98
N ARG A 85 -7.06 -6.41 -28.48
CA ARG A 85 -7.33 -7.61 -27.69
C ARG A 85 -6.04 -8.24 -27.16
N VAL A 86 -5.02 -8.42 -28.01
CA VAL A 86 -3.70 -8.92 -27.59
C VAL A 86 -3.13 -8.06 -26.47
N ARG A 87 -3.17 -6.73 -26.61
CA ARG A 87 -2.69 -5.80 -25.58
C ARG A 87 -3.45 -5.91 -24.26
N CYS A 88 -4.77 -6.07 -24.31
CA CYS A 88 -5.57 -6.31 -23.11
C CYS A 88 -5.20 -7.64 -22.45
N MET A 89 -4.95 -8.70 -23.23
CA MET A 89 -4.53 -10.00 -22.70
C MET A 89 -3.18 -9.91 -21.99
N LEU A 90 -2.20 -9.20 -22.59
CA LEU A 90 -0.91 -8.93 -21.97
C LEU A 90 -1.07 -8.13 -20.67
N GLY A 91 -1.93 -7.11 -20.66
CA GLY A 91 -2.16 -6.24 -19.50
C GLY A 91 -2.90 -6.88 -18.32
N CYS A 92 -3.56 -8.03 -18.51
CA CYS A 92 -4.27 -8.75 -17.44
C CYS A 92 -3.70 -10.14 -17.17
N GLY A 93 -2.45 -10.40 -17.57
CA GLY A 93 -1.73 -11.65 -17.25
C GLY A 93 -2.09 -12.86 -18.12
N LEU A 94 -2.89 -12.72 -19.18
CA LEU A 94 -3.21 -13.80 -20.15
C LEU A 94 -2.15 -13.91 -21.26
N CYS A 95 -0.87 -13.87 -20.87
CA CYS A 95 0.26 -13.76 -21.80
C CYS A 95 0.32 -14.96 -22.76
N TRP A 96 0.16 -16.19 -22.24
CA TRP A 96 0.14 -17.41 -23.04
C TRP A 96 -1.01 -17.46 -24.04
N ASN A 97 -2.21 -17.05 -23.64
CA ASN A 97 -3.37 -17.02 -24.52
C ASN A 97 -3.22 -16.01 -25.67
N SER A 98 -2.34 -15.01 -25.52
CA SER A 98 -2.11 -14.00 -26.56
C SER A 98 -1.22 -14.49 -27.71
N LEU A 99 -0.36 -15.50 -27.46
CA LEU A 99 0.63 -15.98 -28.42
C LEU A 99 0.02 -16.53 -29.71
N PRO A 100 -1.03 -17.38 -29.70
CA PRO A 100 -1.60 -17.90 -30.95
C PRO A 100 -2.23 -16.80 -31.82
N ILE A 101 -2.82 -15.78 -31.19
CA ILE A 101 -3.41 -14.62 -31.89
C ILE A 101 -2.30 -13.79 -32.52
N LEU A 102 -1.24 -13.52 -31.76
CA LEU A 102 -0.08 -12.78 -32.23
C LEU A 102 0.64 -13.52 -33.38
N LYS A 103 0.78 -14.84 -33.28
CA LYS A 103 1.29 -15.69 -34.36
C LYS A 103 0.46 -15.56 -35.63
N ASN A 104 -0.88 -15.60 -35.53
CA ASN A 104 -1.75 -15.46 -36.70
C ASN A 104 -1.59 -14.09 -37.39
N ILE A 105 -1.46 -13.01 -36.61
CA ILE A 105 -1.15 -11.68 -37.14
C ILE A 105 0.18 -11.72 -37.89
N ILE A 106 1.21 -12.30 -37.28
CA ILE A 106 2.55 -12.38 -37.86
C ILE A 106 2.53 -13.18 -39.15
N ASP A 107 1.99 -14.40 -39.16
CA ASP A 107 1.92 -15.29 -40.33
C ASP A 107 1.39 -14.55 -41.55
N ARG A 108 0.26 -13.86 -41.40
CA ARG A 108 -0.37 -13.09 -42.47
C ARG A 108 0.42 -11.83 -42.86
N MET A 109 1.16 -11.22 -41.93
CA MET A 109 1.98 -10.04 -42.19
C MET A 109 3.33 -10.39 -42.83
N VAL A 110 3.92 -11.54 -42.51
CA VAL A 110 5.17 -12.00 -43.13
C VAL A 110 4.95 -12.54 -44.54
N GLU A 111 3.74 -12.95 -44.88
CA GLU A 111 3.35 -13.31 -46.24
C GLU A 111 3.38 -12.15 -47.24
N LEU A 112 3.31 -10.89 -46.76
CA LEU A 112 3.42 -9.69 -47.60
C LEU A 112 4.67 -9.76 -48.48
N ASN A 113 4.50 -9.60 -49.81
CA ASN A 113 5.61 -9.58 -50.75
C ASN A 113 6.13 -8.15 -50.92
N PRO A 114 7.32 -7.83 -50.39
CA PRO A 114 7.82 -6.45 -50.41
C PRO A 114 8.13 -5.93 -51.82
N SER A 115 8.43 -6.84 -52.75
CA SER A 115 8.88 -6.54 -54.11
C SER A 115 7.76 -6.10 -55.07
N GLN A 116 6.49 -6.29 -54.70
CA GLN A 116 5.32 -6.02 -55.56
C GLN A 116 4.57 -4.72 -55.19
N GLN A 117 5.06 -3.94 -54.21
CA GLN A 117 4.33 -2.77 -53.69
C GLN A 117 5.11 -1.47 -53.93
N PRO A 118 4.70 -0.63 -54.91
CA PRO A 118 5.47 0.54 -55.36
C PRO A 118 5.67 1.64 -54.31
N SER A 119 4.96 1.60 -53.19
CA SER A 119 5.26 2.41 -52.02
C SER A 119 4.71 1.74 -50.77
N TYR A 120 5.56 1.16 -49.93
CA TYR A 120 5.18 0.92 -48.52
C TYR A 120 4.70 2.25 -47.95
N SER A 121 3.41 2.36 -47.63
CA SER A 121 2.93 3.56 -46.97
C SER A 121 3.60 3.66 -45.60
N SER A 122 4.07 4.84 -45.21
CA SER A 122 4.66 5.05 -43.87
C SER A 122 3.74 4.53 -42.74
N LYS A 123 2.42 4.59 -42.96
CA LYS A 123 1.40 4.07 -42.04
C LYS A 123 1.46 2.55 -41.86
N LEU A 124 1.66 1.77 -42.94
CA LEU A 124 1.77 0.31 -42.82
C LEU A 124 3.04 -0.09 -42.05
N LEU A 125 4.15 0.62 -42.29
CA LEU A 125 5.39 0.39 -41.56
C LEU A 125 5.24 0.72 -40.06
N ASP A 126 4.54 1.80 -39.74
CA ASP A 126 4.22 2.16 -38.34
C ASP A 126 3.40 1.07 -37.66
N VAL A 127 2.46 0.43 -38.37
CA VAL A 127 1.70 -0.71 -37.85
C VAL A 127 2.57 -1.94 -37.64
N LEU A 128 3.42 -2.30 -38.61
CA LEU A 128 4.32 -3.44 -38.48
C LEU A 128 5.27 -3.26 -37.28
N ASN A 129 5.81 -2.05 -37.08
CA ASN A 129 6.63 -1.71 -35.93
C ASN A 129 5.86 -1.75 -34.59
N SER A 130 4.56 -1.44 -34.64
CA SER A 130 3.67 -1.55 -33.48
C SER A 130 3.48 -3.01 -33.07
N VAL A 131 3.24 -3.91 -34.02
CA VAL A 131 3.14 -5.36 -33.77
C VAL A 131 4.46 -5.92 -33.24
N ASP A 132 5.61 -5.50 -33.78
CA ASP A 132 6.93 -5.84 -33.25
C ASP A 132 7.08 -5.41 -31.77
N GLY A 133 6.54 -4.25 -31.41
CA GLY A 133 6.46 -3.81 -30.01
C GLY A 133 5.59 -4.72 -29.13
N ASP A 134 4.47 -5.21 -29.66
CA ASP A 134 3.60 -6.15 -28.96
C ASP A 134 4.28 -7.51 -28.72
N ILE A 135 5.11 -7.99 -29.67
CA ILE A 135 5.93 -9.21 -29.49
C ILE A 135 6.93 -9.04 -28.34
N VAL A 136 7.66 -7.92 -28.30
CA VAL A 136 8.61 -7.64 -27.22
C VAL A 136 7.90 -7.59 -25.87
N GLN A 137 6.72 -6.97 -25.79
CA GLN A 137 5.92 -6.94 -24.57
C GLN A 137 5.45 -8.33 -24.14
N ALA A 138 4.98 -9.16 -25.08
CA ALA A 138 4.57 -10.53 -24.80
C ALA A 138 5.73 -11.35 -24.22
N VAL A 139 6.90 -11.33 -24.87
CA VAL A 139 8.11 -12.03 -24.41
C VAL A 139 8.55 -11.53 -23.03
N THR A 140 8.50 -10.22 -22.80
CA THR A 140 8.85 -9.61 -21.50
C THR A 140 7.89 -10.06 -20.41
N ALA A 141 6.59 -10.06 -20.67
CA ALA A 141 5.58 -10.50 -19.72
C ALA A 141 5.72 -12.00 -19.38
N LEU A 142 6.00 -12.84 -20.38
CA LEU A 142 6.30 -14.27 -20.19
C LEU A 142 7.57 -14.51 -19.37
N THR A 143 8.61 -13.71 -19.59
CA THR A 143 9.84 -13.83 -18.79
C THR A 143 9.55 -13.59 -17.30
N LYS A 144 8.65 -12.64 -16.97
CA LYS A 144 8.25 -12.38 -15.59
C LYS A 144 7.42 -13.50 -14.98
N THR A 145 6.55 -14.15 -15.74
CA THR A 145 5.76 -15.28 -15.23
C THR A 145 6.62 -16.52 -14.94
N LEU A 146 7.86 -16.55 -15.41
CA LEU A 146 8.84 -17.60 -15.11
C LEU A 146 9.69 -17.30 -13.88
N LEU A 147 9.72 -16.06 -13.37
CA LEU A 147 10.53 -15.68 -12.21
C LEU A 147 9.86 -16.11 -10.89
N HIS A 148 10.57 -16.89 -10.08
CA HIS A 148 10.18 -17.24 -8.71
C HIS A 148 11.28 -16.84 -7.71
N SER A 149 10.96 -16.84 -6.41
CA SER A 149 11.87 -16.47 -5.32
C SER A 149 13.18 -17.28 -5.26
N ASN A 150 13.24 -18.43 -5.94
CA ASN A 150 14.37 -19.36 -5.90
C ASN A 150 15.10 -19.49 -7.26
N GLY A 151 14.74 -18.66 -8.25
CA GLY A 151 15.23 -18.74 -9.63
C GLY A 151 14.11 -18.76 -10.67
N SER A 152 14.46 -18.99 -11.94
CA SER A 152 13.49 -19.09 -13.04
C SER A 152 12.96 -20.51 -13.20
N ARG A 153 11.64 -20.67 -13.38
CA ARG A 153 10.98 -21.92 -13.79
C ARG A 153 11.38 -22.29 -15.22
N GLU A 154 11.57 -23.57 -15.49
CA GLU A 154 11.71 -24.09 -16.86
C GLU A 154 10.36 -24.14 -17.59
N PHE A 155 10.38 -24.02 -18.92
CA PHE A 155 9.17 -24.11 -19.74
C PHE A 155 8.52 -25.50 -19.64
N PHE A 156 7.19 -25.55 -19.64
CA PHE A 156 6.49 -26.78 -19.99
C PHE A 156 6.64 -27.06 -21.48
N GLU A 157 6.51 -28.31 -21.90
CA GLU A 157 6.67 -28.74 -23.30
C GLU A 157 5.77 -27.93 -24.25
N HIS A 158 4.47 -27.85 -23.96
CA HIS A 158 3.50 -27.06 -24.75
C HIS A 158 3.78 -25.53 -24.78
N GLU A 159 4.39 -24.99 -23.72
CA GLU A 159 4.79 -23.58 -23.65
C GLU A 159 5.99 -23.31 -24.57
N ARG A 160 6.97 -24.23 -24.55
CA ARG A 160 8.13 -24.19 -25.45
C ARG A 160 7.69 -24.34 -26.91
N GLU A 161 6.83 -25.31 -27.22
CA GLU A 161 6.29 -25.52 -28.57
C GLU A 161 5.62 -24.25 -29.11
N SER A 162 4.77 -23.59 -28.32
CA SER A 162 4.09 -22.35 -28.73
C SER A 162 5.07 -21.20 -29.05
N LEU A 163 6.19 -21.12 -28.34
CA LEU A 163 7.23 -20.12 -28.57
C LEU A 163 8.10 -20.48 -29.78
N GLU A 164 8.39 -21.75 -29.99
CA GLU A 164 9.12 -22.27 -31.15
C GLU A 164 8.32 -22.07 -32.44
N GLU A 165 7.01 -22.35 -32.43
CA GLU A 165 6.13 -22.08 -33.56
C GLU A 165 6.13 -20.60 -33.97
N LEU A 166 6.08 -19.70 -32.99
CA LEU A 166 6.14 -18.25 -33.22
C LEU A 166 7.52 -17.83 -33.77
N LEU A 167 8.59 -18.43 -33.24
CA LEU A 167 9.96 -18.22 -33.71
C LEU A 167 10.12 -18.66 -35.18
N GLU A 168 9.60 -19.82 -35.56
CA GLU A 168 9.67 -20.33 -36.93
C GLU A 168 8.92 -19.43 -37.92
N SER A 169 7.72 -18.94 -37.56
CA SER A 169 6.98 -17.96 -38.36
C SER A 169 7.80 -16.68 -38.63
N LEU A 170 8.48 -16.16 -37.60
CA LEU A 170 9.31 -14.96 -37.72
C LEU A 170 10.59 -15.21 -38.53
N LYS A 171 11.23 -16.39 -38.39
CA LYS A 171 12.38 -16.79 -39.20
C LYS A 171 12.01 -16.89 -40.69
N ALA A 172 10.91 -17.57 -41.00
CA ALA A 172 10.42 -17.69 -42.37
C ALA A 172 10.17 -16.32 -43.01
N GLY A 173 9.54 -15.41 -42.26
CA GLY A 173 9.35 -14.02 -42.68
C GLY A 173 10.64 -13.24 -42.88
N SER A 174 11.58 -13.35 -41.95
CA SER A 174 12.88 -12.68 -42.01
C SER A 174 13.65 -13.07 -43.27
N SER A 175 13.71 -14.36 -43.59
CA SER A 175 14.37 -14.87 -44.80
C SER A 175 13.76 -14.30 -46.08
N LYS A 176 12.42 -14.27 -46.17
CA LYS A 176 11.70 -13.72 -47.33
C LYS A 176 11.94 -12.21 -47.52
N TRP A 177 11.89 -11.44 -46.44
CA TRP A 177 12.08 -9.98 -46.49
C TRP A 177 13.52 -9.59 -46.79
N ARG A 178 14.50 -10.33 -46.27
CA ARG A 178 15.92 -10.13 -46.56
C ARG A 178 16.25 -10.39 -48.03
N GLN A 179 15.64 -11.39 -48.66
CA GLN A 179 15.79 -11.66 -50.09
C GLN A 179 15.28 -10.49 -50.96
N SER A 180 14.29 -9.73 -50.49
CA SER A 180 13.81 -8.50 -51.13
C SER A 180 14.68 -7.26 -50.88
N GLY A 181 15.75 -7.35 -50.08
CA GLY A 181 16.65 -6.23 -49.76
C GLY A 181 16.06 -5.17 -48.81
N LEU A 182 14.91 -5.46 -48.17
CA LEU A 182 14.24 -4.55 -47.23
C LEU A 182 14.45 -4.99 -45.78
N PRO A 183 14.49 -4.05 -44.81
CA PRO A 183 14.63 -4.40 -43.40
C PRO A 183 13.41 -5.15 -42.89
N PHE A 184 13.64 -6.21 -42.13
CA PHE A 184 12.57 -7.01 -41.53
C PHE A 184 11.93 -6.23 -40.36
N PRO A 185 10.60 -6.03 -40.35
CA PRO A 185 9.96 -5.17 -39.35
C PRO A 185 9.89 -5.78 -37.94
N PHE A 186 9.97 -7.11 -37.81
CA PHE A 186 9.81 -7.83 -36.54
C PHE A 186 11.15 -8.25 -35.89
N GLU A 187 12.22 -7.53 -36.19
CA GLU A 187 13.58 -7.89 -35.79
C GLU A 187 13.80 -7.84 -34.26
N ARG A 188 13.11 -6.94 -33.54
CA ARG A 188 13.21 -6.88 -32.06
C ARG A 188 12.51 -8.06 -31.41
N GLY A 189 11.30 -8.38 -31.86
CA GLY A 189 10.53 -9.52 -31.38
C GLY A 189 11.27 -10.85 -31.63
N LEU A 190 11.85 -11.00 -32.83
CA LEU A 190 12.68 -12.15 -33.19
C LEU A 190 13.88 -12.30 -32.24
N GLY A 191 14.64 -11.22 -32.00
CA GLY A 191 15.78 -11.23 -31.08
C GLY A 191 15.39 -11.53 -29.63
N ALA A 192 14.23 -11.02 -29.17
CA ALA A 192 13.73 -11.29 -27.83
C ALA A 192 13.38 -12.78 -27.63
N LEU A 193 12.77 -13.43 -28.64
CA LEU A 193 12.45 -14.86 -28.60
C LEU A 193 13.69 -15.75 -28.61
N PHE A 194 14.69 -15.46 -29.44
CA PHE A 194 15.97 -16.18 -29.43
C PHE A 194 16.63 -16.16 -28.05
N LYS A 195 16.62 -14.98 -27.39
CA LYS A 195 17.17 -14.83 -26.05
C LYS A 195 16.38 -15.63 -25.01
N LEU A 196 15.05 -15.63 -25.10
CA LEU A 196 14.18 -16.37 -24.19
C LEU A 196 14.35 -17.89 -24.32
N LEU A 197 14.50 -18.41 -25.55
CA LEU A 197 14.64 -19.84 -25.84
C LEU A 197 16.09 -20.35 -25.74
N ASN A 198 17.07 -19.47 -25.52
CA ASN A 198 18.49 -19.79 -25.45
C ASN A 198 19.00 -20.57 -26.68
N THR A 199 18.49 -20.24 -27.86
CA THR A 199 18.86 -20.88 -29.13
C THR A 199 20.00 -20.12 -29.80
N SER A 200 21.02 -20.85 -30.28
CA SER A 200 22.18 -20.28 -30.97
C SER A 200 21.77 -19.66 -32.31
N ASN A 201 22.32 -18.49 -32.60
CA ASN A 201 21.80 -17.59 -33.62
C ASN A 201 22.81 -17.38 -34.75
N ASP A 202 23.04 -18.40 -35.59
CA ASP A 202 23.91 -18.24 -36.77
C ASP A 202 23.22 -17.44 -37.89
N GLU A 203 21.88 -17.32 -37.87
CA GLU A 203 21.08 -16.69 -38.93
C GLU A 203 20.64 -15.24 -38.62
N CYS A 204 20.86 -14.73 -37.41
CA CYS A 204 20.47 -13.37 -37.03
C CYS A 204 21.68 -12.55 -36.55
N GLU A 205 22.78 -12.54 -37.31
CA GLU A 205 23.53 -11.29 -37.38
C GLU A 205 22.54 -10.23 -37.90
N PRO A 206 22.30 -9.11 -37.17
CA PRO A 206 21.58 -7.99 -37.75
C PRO A 206 22.28 -7.69 -39.07
N THR A 207 21.53 -7.48 -40.16
CA THR A 207 22.14 -7.08 -41.44
C THR A 207 23.13 -5.98 -41.11
N ARG A 208 24.44 -6.30 -41.13
CA ARG A 208 25.47 -5.32 -40.82
C ARG A 208 25.20 -4.24 -41.83
N THR A 209 24.62 -3.12 -41.39
CA THR A 209 24.37 -2.01 -42.29
C THR A 209 25.76 -1.72 -42.85
N PRO A 210 25.98 -1.74 -44.18
CA PRO A 210 27.33 -1.71 -44.75
C PRO A 210 28.18 -0.49 -44.35
N ARG A 211 27.64 0.42 -43.54
CA ARG A 211 28.29 1.59 -42.96
C ARG A 211 29.01 1.34 -41.62
N LEU A 212 28.76 0.24 -40.89
CA LEU A 212 29.30 0.04 -39.54
C LEU A 212 30.80 -0.28 -39.47
N LEU A 213 31.44 -0.68 -40.58
CA LEU A 213 32.86 -1.04 -40.62
C LEU A 213 33.81 0.12 -40.99
N ASN A 214 33.28 1.30 -41.36
CA ASN A 214 34.09 2.48 -41.70
C ASN A 214 34.03 3.59 -40.64
N LEU A 215 33.66 3.27 -39.40
CA LEU A 215 33.84 4.18 -38.27
C LEU A 215 35.33 4.22 -37.92
N LYS A 216 36.04 5.17 -38.55
CA LYS A 216 37.42 5.51 -38.26
C LYS A 216 37.60 5.62 -36.74
N LYS A 217 38.48 4.79 -36.16
CA LYS A 217 39.06 4.84 -34.80
C LYS A 217 39.74 6.18 -34.43
N LYS A 218 39.36 7.32 -35.04
CA LYS A 218 40.04 8.63 -34.97
C LYS A 218 39.14 9.75 -34.42
N GLN A 219 38.27 9.48 -33.46
CA GLN A 219 37.76 10.53 -32.59
C GLN A 219 38.30 10.29 -31.18
N ASN A 220 38.95 11.30 -30.59
CA ASN A 220 39.30 11.30 -29.18
C ASN A 220 38.00 11.18 -28.40
N TRP A 221 37.81 10.05 -27.72
CA TRP A 221 36.64 9.76 -26.91
C TRP A 221 36.98 10.01 -25.43
N PRO A 222 36.15 10.74 -24.67
CA PRO A 222 34.87 11.35 -25.07
C PRO A 222 35.05 12.60 -25.97
N PRO A 223 34.03 12.98 -26.76
CA PRO A 223 34.06 14.18 -27.61
C PRO A 223 34.41 15.45 -26.80
N THR A 224 35.22 16.34 -27.37
CA THR A 224 35.54 17.63 -26.74
C THR A 224 34.30 18.54 -26.70
N GLY A 225 34.04 19.16 -25.55
CA GLY A 225 32.91 20.09 -25.36
C GLY A 225 31.71 19.52 -24.60
N ILE A 226 31.76 18.25 -24.18
CA ILE A 226 30.76 17.65 -23.30
C ILE A 226 31.13 17.92 -21.85
N GLU A 227 30.21 18.51 -21.08
CA GLU A 227 30.40 18.63 -19.63
C GLU A 227 30.27 17.25 -18.98
N ILE A 228 31.27 16.88 -18.18
CA ILE A 228 31.34 15.59 -17.49
C ILE A 228 31.40 15.79 -15.98
N PHE A 229 30.96 14.78 -15.25
CA PHE A 229 31.22 14.63 -13.82
C PHE A 229 31.87 13.28 -13.56
N GLU A 230 32.50 13.14 -12.41
CA GLU A 230 33.11 11.89 -11.98
C GLU A 230 32.22 11.23 -10.91
N LEU A 231 31.96 9.94 -11.08
CA LEU A 231 31.25 9.10 -10.13
C LEU A 231 32.12 7.89 -9.81
N GLN A 232 32.73 7.86 -8.63
CA GLN A 232 33.61 6.78 -8.19
C GLN A 232 34.67 6.39 -9.25
N GLY A 233 35.37 7.38 -9.83
CA GLY A 233 36.39 7.17 -10.87
C GLY A 233 35.85 7.00 -12.30
N ILE A 234 34.52 6.98 -12.49
CA ILE A 234 33.89 6.88 -13.81
C ILE A 234 33.52 8.28 -14.31
N LYS A 235 34.06 8.66 -15.47
CA LYS A 235 33.69 9.91 -16.15
C LYS A 235 32.38 9.70 -16.90
N LEU A 236 31.35 10.45 -16.50
CA LEU A 236 30.00 10.38 -17.06
C LEU A 236 29.58 11.75 -17.60
N PRO A 237 28.78 11.81 -18.68
CA PRO A 237 28.26 13.08 -19.19
C PRO A 237 27.21 13.63 -18.20
N ARG A 238 27.09 14.94 -18.08
CA ARG A 238 26.06 15.53 -17.21
C ARG A 238 24.65 15.49 -17.79
N LEU A 239 24.47 14.89 -18.98
CA LEU A 239 23.17 14.60 -19.59
C LEU A 239 23.02 13.10 -19.82
N PHE A 240 21.94 12.55 -19.27
CA PHE A 240 21.56 11.15 -19.43
C PHE A 240 20.34 11.03 -20.34
N CYS A 241 20.32 10.01 -21.18
CA CYS A 241 19.17 9.66 -22.00
C CYS A 241 18.24 8.71 -21.25
N GLY A 242 17.07 9.19 -20.82
CA GLY A 242 16.05 8.35 -20.19
C GLY A 242 15.26 7.55 -21.23
N LEU A 243 15.11 6.25 -21.01
CA LEU A 243 14.47 5.31 -21.94
C LEU A 243 13.03 4.95 -21.57
N TRP A 244 12.43 5.62 -20.58
CA TRP A 244 11.06 5.34 -20.13
C TRP A 244 10.03 5.36 -21.27
N GLN A 245 10.21 6.22 -22.28
CA GLN A 245 9.32 6.30 -23.44
C GLN A 245 9.38 5.08 -24.37
N LEU A 246 10.35 4.17 -24.20
CA LEU A 246 10.40 2.89 -24.92
C LEU A 246 9.63 1.76 -24.22
N SER A 247 9.13 2.00 -23.01
CA SER A 247 8.43 0.98 -22.20
C SER A 247 7.06 0.57 -22.76
N SER A 248 6.45 1.37 -23.65
CA SER A 248 5.13 1.10 -24.18
C SER A 248 4.88 1.74 -25.55
N PRO A 249 4.21 1.04 -26.49
CA PRO A 249 3.67 1.60 -27.73
C PRO A 249 2.77 2.82 -27.52
N ALA A 250 2.25 3.05 -26.31
CA ALA A 250 1.50 4.26 -25.95
C ALA A 250 2.31 5.57 -26.09
N TRP A 251 3.63 5.48 -26.19
CA TRP A 251 4.53 6.60 -26.48
C TRP A 251 4.92 6.72 -27.96
N GLY A 252 4.45 5.79 -28.79
CA GLY A 252 4.78 5.56 -30.21
C GLY A 252 5.68 4.32 -30.41
N SER A 253 5.81 3.88 -31.65
CA SER A 253 6.63 2.72 -32.04
C SER A 253 7.55 3.06 -33.23
N ALA A 254 8.71 2.42 -33.31
CA ALA A 254 9.66 2.61 -34.38
C ALA A 254 10.43 1.32 -34.69
N SER A 255 10.97 1.23 -35.92
CA SER A 255 11.74 0.08 -36.38
C SER A 255 13.10 -0.04 -35.69
N HIS A 256 13.61 -1.27 -35.60
CA HIS A 256 14.95 -1.53 -35.05
C HIS A 256 16.05 -0.67 -35.72
N PRO A 257 16.13 -0.57 -37.07
CA PRO A 257 17.13 0.28 -37.71
C PRO A 257 16.99 1.78 -37.37
N ASN A 258 15.77 2.29 -37.18
CA ASN A 258 15.55 3.68 -36.81
C ASN A 258 15.97 3.96 -35.36
N ILE A 259 15.68 3.03 -34.45
CA ILE A 259 16.12 3.11 -33.05
C ILE A 259 17.64 3.06 -32.98
N ILE A 260 18.28 2.09 -33.65
CA ILE A 260 19.74 1.95 -33.67
C ILE A 260 20.41 3.16 -34.33
N ASN A 261 19.91 3.65 -35.47
CA ASN A 261 20.46 4.84 -36.12
C ASN A 261 20.38 6.06 -35.21
N GLN A 262 19.24 6.26 -34.52
CA GLN A 262 19.11 7.37 -33.58
C GLN A 262 19.97 7.18 -32.33
N PHE A 263 20.10 5.96 -31.80
CA PHE A 263 21.00 5.63 -30.70
C PHE A 263 22.45 5.98 -31.05
N LEU A 264 22.92 5.54 -32.22
CA LEU A 264 24.27 5.87 -32.72
C LEU A 264 24.47 7.38 -32.89
N GLN A 265 23.46 8.11 -33.36
CA GLN A 265 23.51 9.57 -33.42
C GLN A 265 23.68 10.21 -32.03
N HIS A 266 23.01 9.68 -30.99
CA HIS A 266 23.15 10.18 -29.62
C HIS A 266 24.55 9.89 -29.07
N VAL A 267 25.06 8.66 -29.26
CA VAL A 267 26.41 8.28 -28.85
C VAL A 267 27.47 9.13 -29.56
N HIS A 268 27.34 9.34 -30.88
CA HIS A 268 28.23 10.21 -31.66
C HIS A 268 28.14 11.68 -31.24
N ALA A 269 27.00 12.11 -30.69
CA ALA A 269 26.83 13.44 -30.10
C ALA A 269 27.36 13.55 -28.66
N GLY A 270 27.95 12.49 -28.09
CA GLY A 270 28.50 12.50 -26.73
C GLY A 270 27.49 12.19 -25.63
N LEU A 271 26.34 11.60 -25.96
CA LEU A 271 25.33 11.13 -25.00
C LEU A 271 25.46 9.60 -24.84
N TRP A 272 26.44 9.16 -24.04
CA TRP A 272 26.74 7.74 -23.84
C TRP A 272 26.23 7.15 -22.52
N ALA A 273 25.49 7.93 -21.72
CA ALA A 273 24.85 7.46 -20.50
C ALA A 273 23.33 7.34 -20.70
N PHE A 274 22.77 6.19 -20.33
CA PHE A 274 21.36 5.84 -20.52
C PHE A 274 20.74 5.35 -19.21
N ASP A 275 19.51 5.78 -18.95
CA ASP A 275 18.72 5.39 -17.78
C ASP A 275 17.55 4.49 -18.21
N MET A 276 17.39 3.35 -17.54
CA MET A 276 16.37 2.34 -17.79
C MET A 276 15.97 1.63 -16.50
N ALA A 277 14.75 1.08 -16.46
CA ALA A 277 14.23 0.36 -15.31
C ALA A 277 13.52 -0.92 -15.74
N ASP A 278 13.57 -1.91 -14.87
CA ASP A 278 12.86 -3.19 -14.89
C ASP A 278 11.45 -3.09 -14.28
N HIS A 279 10.77 -1.94 -14.42
CA HIS A 279 9.35 -1.67 -14.15
C HIS A 279 8.82 -1.90 -12.72
N TYR A 280 8.45 -0.84 -11.97
CA TYR A 280 7.77 -1.02 -10.68
C TYR A 280 6.54 -0.14 -10.41
N GLY A 281 5.50 -0.82 -9.91
CA GLY A 281 4.33 -0.30 -9.18
C GLY A 281 4.64 -0.22 -7.67
N ASP A 282 4.21 -1.22 -6.88
CA ASP A 282 4.19 -1.17 -5.39
C ASP A 282 5.56 -1.26 -4.68
N ALA A 283 6.68 -1.32 -5.40
CA ALA A 283 8.00 -1.51 -4.82
C ALA A 283 8.41 -0.37 -3.86
N GLU A 284 8.03 0.88 -4.17
CA GLU A 284 8.24 2.01 -3.23
C GLU A 284 7.41 1.83 -1.96
N ILE A 285 6.18 1.34 -2.04
CA ILE A 285 5.31 1.18 -0.85
C ILE A 285 5.79 0.02 0.03
N LEU A 286 6.25 -1.07 -0.58
CA LEU A 286 6.67 -2.27 0.14
C LEU A 286 8.09 -2.17 0.69
N PHE A 287 9.00 -1.50 -0.03
CA PHE A 287 10.43 -1.47 0.33
C PHE A 287 10.82 -0.23 1.14
N TYR A 288 10.11 0.90 0.98
CA TYR A 288 10.48 2.16 1.64
C TYR A 288 10.10 2.19 3.13
N ASP A 289 8.94 1.64 3.48
CA ASP A 289 8.43 1.61 4.86
C ASP A 289 8.86 0.35 5.64
N ASP A 290 9.50 -0.62 4.98
CA ASP A 290 10.04 -1.82 5.62
C ASP A 290 11.46 -1.55 6.16
N PRO A 291 11.72 -1.63 7.48
CA PRO A 291 13.04 -1.35 8.06
C PRO A 291 14.17 -2.24 7.52
N HIS A 292 13.88 -3.38 6.89
CA HIS A 292 14.88 -4.27 6.29
C HIS A 292 15.44 -3.79 4.94
N TYR A 293 15.03 -2.61 4.45
CA TYR A 293 15.67 -2.00 3.26
C TYR A 293 17.18 -1.82 3.45
N ILE A 294 17.64 -1.62 4.70
CA ILE A 294 19.06 -1.54 5.06
C ILE A 294 19.79 -2.86 4.75
N ASP A 295 19.21 -4.00 5.12
CA ASP A 295 19.80 -5.32 4.86
C ASP A 295 19.92 -5.59 3.36
N ALA A 296 18.89 -5.22 2.60
CA ALA A 296 18.91 -5.33 1.15
C ALA A 296 19.98 -4.43 0.50
N LEU A 297 20.15 -3.20 0.98
CA LEU A 297 21.22 -2.32 0.52
C LEU A 297 22.61 -2.87 0.87
N CYS A 298 22.78 -3.50 2.03
CA CYS A 298 24.01 -4.20 2.41
C CYS A 298 24.33 -5.34 1.42
N PHE A 299 23.37 -6.22 1.13
CA PHE A 299 23.58 -7.32 0.17
C PHE A 299 23.88 -6.82 -1.25
N LEU A 300 23.21 -5.75 -1.69
CA LEU A 300 23.48 -5.15 -2.99
C LEU A 300 24.88 -4.53 -3.07
N GLN A 301 25.37 -3.93 -1.98
CA GLN A 301 26.72 -3.40 -1.92
C GLN A 301 27.79 -4.50 -1.96
N GLU A 302 27.52 -5.67 -1.39
CA GLU A 302 28.43 -6.83 -1.39
C GLU A 302 28.43 -7.61 -2.72
N ASP A 303 27.40 -7.43 -3.56
CA ASP A 303 27.28 -8.14 -4.82
C ASP A 303 28.30 -7.66 -5.85
N ASN A 304 29.15 -8.57 -6.34
CA ASN A 304 30.22 -8.26 -7.28
C ASN A 304 29.74 -7.78 -8.67
N ARG A 305 28.46 -7.93 -8.98
CA ARG A 305 27.83 -7.40 -10.21
C ARG A 305 27.47 -5.92 -10.06
N VAL A 306 27.37 -5.43 -8.82
CA VAL A 306 27.06 -4.03 -8.51
C VAL A 306 28.36 -3.24 -8.39
N ARG A 307 28.56 -2.31 -9.33
CA ARG A 307 29.74 -1.44 -9.34
C ARG A 307 29.58 -0.19 -8.46
N ALA A 308 28.37 0.34 -8.39
CA ALA A 308 28.03 1.52 -7.61
C ALA A 308 26.57 1.40 -7.15
N LEU A 309 26.31 1.60 -5.86
CA LEU A 309 24.98 1.53 -5.29
C LEU A 309 24.33 2.93 -5.36
N GLY A 310 23.14 3.01 -5.94
CA GLY A 310 22.35 4.22 -6.05
C GLY A 310 20.95 4.04 -5.48
N LEU A 311 20.37 5.11 -4.97
CA LEU A 311 18.98 5.17 -4.49
C LEU A 311 18.08 5.82 -5.56
N CYS A 312 16.77 5.63 -5.44
CA CYS A 312 15.76 6.32 -6.26
C CYS A 312 14.60 6.75 -5.37
N ASN A 313 14.26 8.05 -5.38
CA ASN A 313 13.22 8.68 -4.56
C ASN A 313 13.37 8.54 -3.04
N PHE A 314 14.55 8.22 -2.54
CA PHE A 314 14.83 8.24 -1.10
C PHE A 314 14.83 9.67 -0.57
N ASP A 315 14.04 9.93 0.48
CA ASP A 315 14.11 11.18 1.21
C ASP A 315 15.45 11.33 1.96
N THR A 316 15.66 12.50 2.55
CA THR A 316 16.92 12.79 3.24
C THR A 316 17.10 11.93 4.50
N GLU A 317 16.02 11.55 5.19
CA GLU A 317 16.11 10.81 6.45
C GLU A 317 16.47 9.33 6.19
N HIS A 318 15.83 8.70 5.21
CA HIS A 318 16.13 7.31 4.82
C HIS A 318 17.52 7.18 4.20
N MET A 319 17.91 8.14 3.35
CA MET A 319 19.27 8.19 2.81
C MET A 319 20.31 8.34 3.93
N LYS A 320 20.05 9.20 4.93
CA LYS A 320 20.95 9.33 6.09
C LYS A 320 21.00 8.07 6.93
N ASN A 321 19.88 7.41 7.15
CA ASN A 321 19.86 6.15 7.90
C ASN A 321 20.70 5.06 7.21
N ALA A 322 20.66 4.97 5.87
CA ALA A 322 21.56 4.07 5.13
C ALA A 322 23.04 4.41 5.34
N LEU A 323 23.40 5.70 5.26
CA LEU A 323 24.76 6.18 5.48
C LEU A 323 25.23 5.93 6.92
N ASP A 324 24.38 6.18 7.91
CA ASP A 324 24.65 5.98 9.34
C ASP A 324 24.89 4.49 9.66
N ASN A 325 24.36 3.57 8.84
CA ASN A 325 24.63 2.13 8.91
C ASN A 325 25.83 1.67 8.05
N GLY A 326 26.66 2.59 7.57
CA GLY A 326 27.90 2.28 6.85
C GLY A 326 27.72 1.88 5.38
N ILE A 327 26.53 2.08 4.81
CA ILE A 327 26.27 1.82 3.39
C ILE A 327 26.80 3.01 2.56
N THR A 328 27.59 2.71 1.54
CA THR A 328 28.13 3.70 0.60
C THR A 328 27.15 3.93 -0.54
N ILE A 329 26.52 5.09 -0.53
CA ILE A 329 25.59 5.52 -1.58
C ILE A 329 26.31 6.45 -2.56
N ALA A 330 26.31 6.10 -3.85
CA ALA A 330 26.95 6.89 -4.91
C ALA A 330 26.01 7.93 -5.52
N THR A 331 24.74 7.57 -5.72
CA THR A 331 23.73 8.43 -6.35
C THR A 331 22.39 8.35 -5.66
N ASN A 332 21.57 9.39 -5.84
CA ASN A 332 20.13 9.32 -5.56
C ASN A 332 19.36 9.93 -6.75
N GLN A 333 18.52 9.14 -7.41
CA GLN A 333 17.71 9.58 -8.53
C GLN A 333 16.41 10.22 -8.01
N VAL A 334 16.18 11.51 -8.26
CA VAL A 334 15.06 12.27 -7.69
C VAL A 334 14.45 13.27 -8.68
N GLN A 335 13.18 13.63 -8.48
CA GLN A 335 12.57 14.71 -9.25
C GLN A 335 13.16 16.07 -8.85
N PHE A 336 13.69 16.82 -9.83
CA PHE A 336 14.21 18.17 -9.60
C PHE A 336 14.01 19.04 -10.85
N SER A 337 13.30 20.15 -10.69
CA SER A 337 13.07 21.15 -11.75
C SER A 337 13.07 22.57 -11.17
N LEU A 338 12.89 23.58 -12.02
CA LEU A 338 12.71 24.97 -11.56
C LEU A 338 11.54 25.12 -10.58
N ILE A 339 10.45 24.36 -10.76
CA ILE A 339 9.23 24.48 -9.94
C ILE A 339 9.15 23.42 -8.82
N ASP A 340 10.00 22.39 -8.87
CA ASP A 340 10.17 21.39 -7.82
C ASP A 340 11.61 21.43 -7.32
N SER A 341 11.86 22.30 -6.35
CA SER A 341 13.18 22.55 -5.79
C SER A 341 13.43 21.87 -4.44
N ARG A 342 12.58 20.92 -4.02
CA ARG A 342 12.70 20.19 -2.73
C ARG A 342 14.11 19.65 -2.45
N PRO A 343 14.87 19.12 -3.43
CA PRO A 343 16.24 18.65 -3.20
C PRO A 343 17.21 19.73 -2.69
N THR A 344 16.92 21.03 -2.92
CA THR A 344 17.80 22.14 -2.51
C THR A 344 17.84 22.41 -1.00
N VAL A 345 16.95 21.77 -0.22
CA VAL A 345 16.80 22.06 1.21
C VAL A 345 17.75 21.20 2.05
N LYS A 346 17.25 20.10 2.63
CA LYS A 346 18.06 19.23 3.50
C LYS A 346 18.98 18.29 2.71
N MET A 347 18.48 17.78 1.58
CA MET A 347 19.18 16.78 0.76
C MET A 347 20.49 17.31 0.18
N ALA A 348 20.49 18.55 -0.33
CA ALA A 348 21.66 19.24 -0.84
C ALA A 348 22.89 19.13 0.08
N LYS A 349 22.69 19.45 1.37
CA LYS A 349 23.76 19.42 2.38
C LYS A 349 24.33 18.02 2.56
N VAL A 350 23.45 17.02 2.68
CA VAL A 350 23.87 15.61 2.85
C VAL A 350 24.60 15.11 1.61
N CYS A 351 24.09 15.41 0.42
CA CYS A 351 24.76 15.03 -0.83
C CYS A 351 26.16 15.65 -0.95
N GLN A 352 26.35 16.89 -0.49
CA GLN A 352 27.67 17.52 -0.47
C GLN A 352 28.59 16.91 0.58
N GLU A 353 28.07 16.60 1.77
CA GLU A 353 28.83 16.05 2.89
C GLU A 353 29.36 14.64 2.61
N TYR A 354 28.55 13.79 1.95
CA TYR A 354 28.88 12.39 1.66
C TYR A 354 29.26 12.14 0.18
N ASP A 355 29.47 13.21 -0.61
CA ASP A 355 29.77 13.17 -2.05
C ASP A 355 28.77 12.36 -2.92
N ILE A 356 27.50 12.37 -2.53
CA ILE A 356 26.42 11.70 -3.28
C ILE A 356 25.99 12.58 -4.44
N LYS A 357 25.86 12.02 -5.65
CA LYS A 357 25.39 12.77 -6.83
C LYS A 357 23.91 12.55 -7.09
N LEU A 358 23.16 13.64 -7.26
CA LEU A 358 21.77 13.56 -7.70
C LEU A 358 21.70 13.30 -9.21
N LEU A 359 20.88 12.32 -9.60
CA LEU A 359 20.49 12.09 -10.99
C LEU A 359 19.06 12.58 -11.15
N THR A 360 18.85 13.71 -11.80
CA THR A 360 17.55 14.40 -11.70
C THR A 360 16.65 14.07 -12.88
N TYR A 361 15.45 13.55 -12.60
CA TYR A 361 14.41 13.39 -13.62
C TYR A 361 13.35 14.49 -13.50
N GLY A 362 12.46 14.58 -14.51
CA GLY A 362 11.33 15.50 -14.47
C GLY A 362 11.69 16.99 -14.58
N THR A 363 12.95 17.30 -14.87
CA THR A 363 13.48 18.66 -15.02
C THR A 363 12.68 19.53 -15.98
N LEU A 364 12.08 18.94 -17.01
CA LEU A 364 11.27 19.64 -18.01
C LEU A 364 9.76 19.49 -17.80
N CYS A 365 9.34 18.94 -16.66
CA CYS A 365 7.93 18.74 -16.32
C CYS A 365 7.15 17.97 -17.41
N GLY A 366 7.67 16.83 -17.85
CA GLY A 366 7.04 16.04 -18.92
C GLY A 366 7.01 16.75 -20.29
N GLY A 367 7.84 17.78 -20.46
CA GLY A 367 7.92 18.61 -21.66
C GLY A 367 7.04 19.86 -21.62
N PHE A 368 6.50 20.26 -20.46
CA PHE A 368 5.82 21.54 -20.26
C PHE A 368 6.78 22.73 -20.27
N ILE A 369 8.00 22.58 -19.75
CA ILE A 369 9.03 23.62 -19.79
C ILE A 369 9.72 23.57 -21.15
N ALA A 370 9.07 24.15 -22.17
CA ALA A 370 9.55 24.19 -23.55
C ALA A 370 8.89 25.32 -24.35
N ASP A 371 9.56 25.81 -25.40
CA ASP A 371 9.08 26.89 -26.27
C ASP A 371 7.67 26.66 -26.83
N LYS A 372 7.28 25.40 -27.08
CA LYS A 372 5.96 25.05 -27.63
C LYS A 372 4.77 25.43 -26.73
N TRP A 373 5.01 25.60 -25.43
CA TRP A 373 3.98 25.91 -24.43
C TRP A 373 3.90 27.40 -24.08
N LEU A 374 4.85 28.21 -24.56
CA LEU A 374 4.84 29.65 -24.33
C LEU A 374 3.63 30.31 -25.02
N GLY A 375 2.88 31.10 -24.25
CA GLY A 375 1.71 31.83 -24.73
C GLY A 375 0.51 30.93 -25.08
N LYS A 376 0.52 29.66 -24.65
CA LYS A 376 -0.59 28.73 -24.86
C LYS A 376 -1.60 28.82 -23.71
N PRO A 377 -2.91 28.69 -24.00
CA PRO A 377 -3.90 28.53 -22.95
C PRO A 377 -3.65 27.24 -22.18
N GLU A 378 -4.26 27.16 -21.00
CA GLU A 378 -4.22 25.97 -20.14
C GLU A 378 -4.71 24.75 -20.95
N PRO A 379 -3.91 23.66 -21.05
CA PRO A 379 -4.24 22.53 -21.90
C PRO A 379 -5.43 21.74 -21.37
N GLU A 380 -6.30 21.30 -22.27
CA GLU A 380 -7.28 20.27 -21.96
C GLU A 380 -6.58 18.91 -21.80
N LEU A 381 -6.58 18.41 -20.57
CA LEU A 381 -5.73 17.29 -20.12
C LEU A 381 -6.15 15.94 -20.69
N PHE A 382 -7.27 15.86 -21.42
CA PHE A 382 -7.79 14.63 -22.01
C PHE A 382 -7.63 14.54 -23.53
N LEU A 383 -7.09 15.58 -24.19
CA LEU A 383 -6.84 15.55 -25.64
C LEU A 383 -5.71 14.58 -26.03
N ASP A 384 -5.83 13.97 -27.22
CA ASP A 384 -4.85 13.04 -27.80
C ASP A 384 -3.43 13.61 -27.94
N THR A 385 -3.30 14.93 -28.02
CA THR A 385 -2.04 15.65 -28.18
C THR A 385 -1.20 15.72 -26.90
N ILE A 386 -1.78 15.45 -25.73
CA ILE A 386 -1.09 15.51 -24.44
C ILE A 386 -0.40 14.17 -24.18
N THR A 387 0.80 14.13 -23.60
CA THR A 387 1.50 12.85 -23.34
C THR A 387 1.07 12.21 -22.02
N PRO A 388 1.19 10.88 -21.83
CA PRO A 388 0.87 10.25 -20.56
C PRO A 388 1.61 10.85 -19.35
N SER A 389 2.83 11.40 -19.54
CA SER A 389 3.57 12.14 -18.50
C SER A 389 2.94 13.48 -18.12
N GLN A 390 2.21 14.10 -19.04
CA GLN A 390 1.61 15.42 -18.85
C GLN A 390 0.18 15.36 -18.27
N ARG A 391 -0.59 14.28 -18.54
CA ARG A 391 -2.05 14.20 -18.26
C ARG A 391 -2.49 13.83 -16.83
N LYS A 392 -1.65 13.32 -15.92
CA LYS A 392 -2.21 12.80 -14.64
C LYS A 392 -2.69 13.96 -13.78
N VAL A 393 -4.01 14.01 -13.63
CA VAL A 393 -4.79 15.06 -12.99
C VAL A 393 -5.81 14.36 -12.12
N ARG A 394 -5.82 14.70 -10.82
CA ARG A 394 -6.93 14.41 -9.93
C ARG A 394 -7.94 15.57 -10.01
N GLN A 395 -9.02 15.42 -10.78
CA GLN A 395 -10.22 16.24 -10.53
C GLN A 395 -10.92 15.67 -9.29
N ASN A 396 -11.05 16.49 -8.23
CA ASN A 396 -11.93 16.15 -7.11
C ASN A 396 -13.34 16.62 -7.48
N LEU A 397 -14.32 15.74 -7.32
CA LEU A 397 -15.61 16.14 -6.77
C LEU A 397 -15.33 16.48 -5.30
N LEU A 398 -15.32 17.76 -4.97
CA LEU A 398 -15.17 18.26 -3.60
C LEU A 398 -16.50 18.91 -3.21
N GLU A 399 -17.38 18.11 -2.65
CA GLU A 399 -18.34 18.48 -1.60
C GLU A 399 -18.69 17.18 -0.86
N VAL A 400 -18.57 17.19 0.48
CA VAL A 400 -19.11 16.23 1.49
C VAL A 400 -18.14 15.37 2.33
N ILE A 401 -16.97 14.88 1.91
CA ILE A 401 -16.20 13.93 2.75
C ILE A 401 -14.70 14.27 2.88
N GLY A 402 -14.35 14.90 4.00
CA GLY A 402 -13.02 15.38 4.35
C GLY A 402 -12.03 14.30 4.79
N GLN A 403 -11.60 13.42 3.87
CA GLN A 403 -10.40 12.59 4.06
C GLN A 403 -9.41 12.75 2.90
N VAL A 404 -8.15 12.98 3.24
CA VAL A 404 -7.03 13.13 2.31
C VAL A 404 -6.24 11.81 2.28
N ILE A 405 -6.38 11.06 1.18
CA ILE A 405 -5.54 9.92 0.84
C ILE A 405 -4.49 10.41 -0.17
N ASP A 406 -3.21 10.15 0.14
CA ASP A 406 -2.03 10.57 -0.63
C ASP A 406 -1.76 9.57 -1.77
N VAL A 407 -1.94 9.95 -3.05
CA VAL A 407 -1.45 9.13 -4.19
C VAL A 407 -1.13 9.96 -5.45
N ASN A 408 0.14 9.83 -5.90
CA ASN A 408 0.81 10.12 -7.19
C ASN A 408 0.30 11.26 -8.11
N TYR A 409 0.99 12.40 -8.03
CA TYR A 409 0.96 13.55 -8.95
C TYR A 409 1.62 13.25 -10.31
N LYS A 410 1.25 13.92 -11.41
CA LYS A 410 2.19 14.17 -12.53
C LYS A 410 2.40 15.66 -12.74
N TYR A 411 3.28 16.01 -13.68
CA TYR A 411 3.87 17.33 -13.83
C TYR A 411 2.89 18.50 -13.97
N TYR A 412 1.68 18.28 -14.48
CA TYR A 412 0.66 19.34 -14.51
C TYR A 412 0.17 19.72 -13.11
N GLU A 413 -0.08 18.75 -12.23
CA GLU A 413 -0.51 19.03 -10.86
C GLU A 413 0.63 19.67 -10.05
N VAL A 414 1.89 19.40 -10.40
CA VAL A 414 3.07 20.13 -9.87
C VAL A 414 3.01 21.62 -10.28
N ILE A 415 2.64 21.91 -11.52
CA ILE A 415 2.44 23.29 -12.01
C ILE A 415 1.28 23.97 -11.26
N CYS A 416 0.13 23.30 -11.13
CA CYS A 416 -1.01 23.82 -10.39
C CYS A 416 -0.68 24.11 -8.92
N SER A 417 0.06 23.20 -8.27
CA SER A 417 0.45 23.31 -6.86
C SER A 417 1.49 24.40 -6.62
N TRP A 418 2.36 24.67 -7.60
CA TRP A 418 3.36 25.71 -7.52
C TRP A 418 2.73 27.11 -7.63
N GLY A 419 1.85 27.35 -8.60
CA GLY A 419 1.18 28.65 -8.72
C GLY A 419 0.22 28.80 -9.89
N GLY A 420 -0.23 27.68 -10.46
CA GLY A 420 -1.18 27.66 -11.56
C GLY A 420 -0.57 27.96 -12.93
N TRP A 421 -1.39 27.84 -13.97
CA TRP A 421 -0.96 28.02 -15.36
C TRP A 421 -0.50 29.44 -15.66
N THR A 422 -1.11 30.46 -15.04
CA THR A 422 -0.73 31.86 -15.21
C THR A 422 0.69 32.13 -14.74
N LEU A 423 1.05 31.73 -13.52
CA LEU A 423 2.42 31.88 -13.01
C LEU A 423 3.42 31.03 -13.81
N PHE A 424 2.98 29.87 -14.27
CA PHE A 424 3.78 29.03 -15.18
C PHE A 424 4.07 29.74 -16.50
N GLN A 425 3.12 30.47 -17.09
CA GLN A 425 3.37 31.28 -18.27
C GLN A 425 4.33 32.44 -17.97
N GLU A 426 4.23 33.11 -16.81
CA GLU A 426 5.21 34.14 -16.39
C GLU A 426 6.65 33.56 -16.32
N LEU A 427 6.79 32.34 -15.78
CA LEU A 427 8.05 31.61 -15.78
C LEU A 427 8.56 31.34 -17.19
N LEU A 428 7.72 30.81 -18.08
CA LEU A 428 8.12 30.53 -19.47
C LEU A 428 8.55 31.81 -20.21
N HIS A 429 7.87 32.95 -19.98
CA HIS A 429 8.27 34.24 -20.56
C HIS A 429 9.64 34.68 -20.03
N THR A 430 9.90 34.52 -18.73
CA THR A 430 11.18 34.86 -18.11
C THR A 430 12.30 33.98 -18.67
N LEU A 431 12.08 32.66 -18.74
CA LEU A 431 13.03 31.72 -19.34
C LEU A 431 13.25 32.04 -20.82
N LYS A 432 12.22 32.49 -21.55
CA LYS A 432 12.35 32.89 -22.95
C LYS A 432 13.27 34.09 -23.12
N GLN A 433 13.19 35.10 -22.25
CA GLN A 433 14.08 36.27 -22.31
C GLN A 433 15.56 35.86 -22.16
N ILE A 434 15.85 34.96 -21.21
CA ILE A 434 17.19 34.40 -21.01
C ILE A 434 17.60 33.58 -22.24
N ALA A 435 16.70 32.73 -22.73
CA ALA A 435 16.93 31.86 -23.88
C ALA A 435 17.28 32.67 -25.15
N VAL A 436 16.57 33.78 -25.42
CA VAL A 436 16.85 34.69 -26.53
C VAL A 436 18.22 35.35 -26.38
N LYS A 437 18.57 35.84 -25.19
CA LYS A 437 19.87 36.49 -24.93
C LYS A 437 21.06 35.56 -25.22
N HIS A 438 20.88 34.26 -24.98
CA HIS A 438 21.94 33.27 -25.11
C HIS A 438 21.80 32.36 -26.34
N GLY A 439 20.82 32.62 -27.22
CA GLY A 439 20.61 31.85 -28.45
C GLY A 439 20.25 30.37 -28.22
N VAL A 440 19.61 30.04 -27.09
CA VAL A 440 19.22 28.67 -26.71
C VAL A 440 17.70 28.53 -26.54
N SER A 441 17.21 27.32 -26.25
CA SER A 441 15.78 27.07 -25.97
C SER A 441 15.41 27.33 -24.51
N ILE A 442 14.11 27.47 -24.20
CA ILE A 442 13.62 27.54 -22.81
C ILE A 442 14.10 26.31 -22.02
N SER A 443 14.03 25.15 -22.65
CA SER A 443 14.37 23.87 -22.05
C SER A 443 15.87 23.78 -21.70
N ASN A 444 16.76 24.37 -22.52
CA ASN A 444 18.20 24.46 -22.24
C ASN A 444 18.49 25.31 -20.99
N VAL A 445 17.80 26.45 -20.84
CA VAL A 445 17.96 27.31 -19.66
C VAL A 445 17.54 26.56 -18.39
N ALA A 446 16.40 25.86 -18.44
CA ALA A 446 15.89 25.08 -17.31
C ALA A 446 16.84 23.93 -16.92
N THR A 447 17.36 23.18 -17.91
CA THR A 447 18.34 22.11 -17.67
C THR A 447 19.64 22.66 -17.07
N ARG A 448 20.16 23.77 -17.61
CA ARG A 448 21.38 24.42 -17.09
C ARG A 448 21.19 24.84 -15.63
N TRP A 449 20.05 25.42 -15.28
CA TRP A 449 19.75 25.83 -13.91
C TRP A 449 19.89 24.66 -12.91
N VAL A 450 19.37 23.48 -13.25
CA VAL A 450 19.49 22.29 -12.39
C VAL A 450 20.93 21.77 -12.33
N LEU A 451 21.66 21.79 -13.45
CA LEU A 451 23.06 21.33 -13.49
C LEU A 451 24.04 22.26 -12.75
N ASP A 452 23.69 23.53 -12.53
CA ASP A 452 24.54 24.47 -11.78
C ASP A 452 24.66 24.12 -10.29
N PHE A 453 23.82 23.23 -9.77
CA PHE A 453 23.95 22.75 -8.41
C PHE A 453 25.12 21.74 -8.30
N PRO A 454 26.07 21.94 -7.37
CA PRO A 454 27.31 21.17 -7.31
C PRO A 454 27.11 19.68 -6.92
N TYR A 455 25.97 19.37 -6.29
CA TYR A 455 25.57 18.01 -5.90
C TYR A 455 24.72 17.31 -6.98
N VAL A 456 24.40 17.98 -8.09
CA VAL A 456 23.71 17.34 -9.22
C VAL A 456 24.76 16.72 -10.15
N GLY A 457 24.77 15.40 -10.28
CA GLY A 457 25.66 14.72 -11.23
C GLY A 457 25.20 14.92 -12.67
N ALA A 458 23.93 14.59 -12.93
CA ALA A 458 23.36 14.65 -14.28
C ALA A 458 21.85 14.95 -14.27
N VAL A 459 21.36 15.47 -15.40
CA VAL A 459 19.93 15.58 -15.71
C VAL A 459 19.53 14.47 -16.68
N ILE A 460 18.46 13.75 -16.35
CA ILE A 460 17.87 12.70 -17.18
C ILE A 460 16.78 13.33 -18.06
N VAL A 461 16.97 13.24 -19.38
CA VAL A 461 16.02 13.75 -20.38
C VAL A 461 15.43 12.59 -21.16
N GLY A 462 14.10 12.48 -21.16
CA GLY A 462 13.40 11.41 -21.87
C GLY A 462 13.36 11.62 -23.39
N VAL A 463 13.64 10.56 -24.15
CA VAL A 463 13.72 10.60 -25.63
C VAL A 463 12.81 9.54 -26.25
N ARG A 464 12.02 9.93 -27.27
CA ARG A 464 11.22 9.01 -28.09
C ARG A 464 12.04 8.47 -29.27
N MET A 465 12.86 7.45 -29.02
CA MET A 465 13.76 6.92 -30.05
C MET A 465 13.02 6.28 -31.24
N GLY A 466 13.51 6.53 -32.45
CA GLY A 466 13.04 6.05 -33.75
C GLY A 466 11.74 6.67 -34.29
N ILE A 467 10.94 7.37 -33.46
CA ILE A 467 9.61 7.91 -33.85
C ILE A 467 9.73 9.30 -34.50
N MET A 468 10.76 10.07 -34.14
CA MET A 468 10.90 11.45 -34.61
C MET A 468 11.50 11.50 -36.02
N ARG A 469 10.70 11.92 -37.00
CA ARG A 469 11.07 11.98 -38.43
C ARG A 469 12.15 13.02 -38.76
N SER A 470 12.58 13.86 -37.82
CA SER A 470 13.56 14.91 -38.05
C SER A 470 14.80 14.75 -37.18
N THR A 471 15.97 14.86 -37.81
CA THR A 471 17.30 15.10 -37.22
C THR A 471 17.36 16.34 -36.30
N LYS A 472 16.27 17.11 -36.15
CA LYS A 472 16.20 18.31 -35.31
C LYS A 472 16.19 18.03 -33.80
N VAL A 473 16.17 16.79 -33.31
CA VAL A 473 16.37 16.56 -31.86
C VAL A 473 17.83 16.72 -31.44
N ILE A 474 18.74 16.81 -32.41
CA ILE A 474 20.10 17.33 -32.23
C ILE A 474 20.10 18.82 -31.79
N PHE A 475 18.94 19.49 -31.70
CA PHE A 475 18.81 20.86 -31.15
C PHE A 475 18.93 20.98 -29.63
N TRP A 476 19.13 19.91 -28.88
CA TRP A 476 19.89 20.05 -27.64
C TRP A 476 21.35 20.17 -28.05
N ASN A 477 21.71 21.35 -28.56
CA ASN A 477 23.09 21.73 -28.76
C ASN A 477 23.82 21.29 -27.50
N VAL A 478 24.79 20.39 -27.66
CA VAL A 478 25.52 19.83 -26.53
C VAL A 478 26.33 20.91 -25.78
N ASN A 479 26.33 22.12 -26.34
CA ASN A 479 26.37 23.39 -25.62
C ASN A 479 25.11 23.57 -24.74
N ILE A 480 24.99 22.77 -23.67
CA ILE A 480 24.43 23.36 -22.46
C ILE A 480 25.37 24.51 -22.18
N PRO A 481 24.87 25.74 -22.19
CA PRO A 481 25.80 26.84 -22.15
C PRO A 481 26.50 26.86 -20.78
N GLY A 482 27.71 27.42 -20.71
CA GLY A 482 28.59 27.28 -19.55
C GLY A 482 27.99 27.82 -18.24
N PRO A 483 28.67 27.62 -17.10
CA PRO A 483 28.29 28.31 -15.87
C PRO A 483 28.16 29.82 -16.17
N ASP A 484 27.17 30.49 -15.58
CA ASP A 484 26.86 31.94 -15.70
C ASP A 484 25.82 32.39 -16.76
N ILE A 485 25.13 31.46 -17.41
CA ILE A 485 24.02 31.76 -18.35
C ILE A 485 22.82 32.41 -17.69
N ILE A 486 22.64 32.16 -16.40
CA ILE A 486 21.62 32.81 -15.60
C ILE A 486 22.38 33.84 -14.76
N PRO A 487 22.46 35.10 -15.21
CA PRO A 487 23.18 36.13 -14.46
C PRO A 487 22.58 36.27 -13.05
N PRO A 488 23.34 36.75 -12.05
CA PRO A 488 22.85 36.90 -10.67
C PRO A 488 21.51 37.66 -10.59
N THR A 489 21.30 38.65 -11.45
CA THR A 489 20.02 39.37 -11.58
C THR A 489 18.87 38.49 -12.06
N ALA A 490 19.09 37.60 -13.04
CA ALA A 490 18.10 36.62 -13.48
C ALA A 490 17.89 35.50 -12.45
N LYS A 491 18.94 35.09 -11.70
CA LYS A 491 18.79 34.20 -10.54
C LYS A 491 17.91 34.84 -9.47
N ASN A 492 18.04 36.15 -9.24
CA ASN A 492 17.18 36.90 -8.33
C ASN A 492 15.75 37.04 -8.86
N ILE A 493 15.54 37.25 -10.17
CA ILE A 493 14.20 37.28 -10.77
C ILE A 493 13.53 35.91 -10.66
N LEU A 494 14.25 34.83 -10.96
CA LEU A 494 13.78 33.47 -10.79
C LEU A 494 13.51 33.16 -9.31
N ALA A 495 14.41 33.54 -8.40
CA ALA A 495 14.20 33.39 -6.96
C ALA A 495 12.99 34.20 -6.47
N ASN A 496 12.77 35.41 -6.99
CA ASN A 496 11.61 36.23 -6.67
C ASN A 496 10.32 35.62 -7.22
N LEU A 497 10.31 35.10 -8.45
CA LEU A 497 9.16 34.37 -9.01
C LEU A 497 8.86 33.09 -8.22
N LEU A 498 9.91 32.37 -7.81
CA LEU A 498 9.81 31.20 -6.94
C LEU A 498 9.30 31.59 -5.54
N ASN A 499 9.68 32.75 -5.01
CA ASN A 499 9.17 33.29 -3.75
C ASN A 499 7.75 33.86 -3.87
N GLN A 500 7.34 34.40 -5.02
CA GLN A 500 5.96 34.83 -5.26
C GLN A 500 4.97 33.66 -5.16
N SER A 501 5.43 32.45 -5.46
CA SER A 501 4.65 31.23 -5.21
C SER A 501 4.29 31.07 -3.73
N LEU A 502 5.11 31.55 -2.79
CA LEU A 502 4.87 31.51 -1.33
C LEU A 502 3.82 32.55 -0.90
N GLU A 503 3.77 33.70 -1.54
CA GLU A 503 2.98 34.86 -1.11
C GLU A 503 1.60 34.99 -1.78
N ARG A 504 1.39 34.44 -3.00
CA ARG A 504 0.07 34.51 -3.66
C ARG A 504 -0.97 33.63 -2.92
N PRO A 505 -2.18 34.17 -2.63
CA PRO A 505 -3.32 33.36 -2.20
C PRO A 505 -3.68 32.40 -3.32
N LEU A 506 -3.69 31.10 -3.04
CA LEU A 506 -4.12 30.11 -4.01
C LEU A 506 -5.64 30.13 -4.08
N GLU A 507 -6.20 30.19 -5.30
CA GLU A 507 -7.65 30.33 -5.55
C GLU A 507 -8.49 29.16 -5.00
N SER A 508 -7.85 28.03 -4.62
CA SER A 508 -8.54 26.91 -3.97
C SER A 508 -7.91 26.49 -2.63
N LYS A 509 -8.79 26.06 -1.71
CA LYS A 509 -8.45 25.48 -0.39
C LYS A 509 -7.53 24.25 -0.53
N ARG A 510 -7.68 23.49 -1.61
CA ARG A 510 -6.85 22.33 -1.96
C ARG A 510 -5.44 22.73 -2.38
N ALA A 511 -5.29 23.79 -3.18
CA ALA A 511 -3.97 24.27 -3.58
C ALA A 511 -3.21 24.82 -2.36
N SER A 512 -3.89 25.47 -1.42
CA SER A 512 -3.29 25.93 -0.14
C SER A 512 -2.90 24.77 0.79
N GLU A 513 -3.69 23.70 0.88
CA GLU A 513 -3.33 22.47 1.62
C GLU A 513 -2.14 21.72 1.00
N ILE A 514 -2.07 21.63 -0.34
CA ILE A 514 -0.94 21.01 -1.06
C ILE A 514 0.32 21.87 -0.92
N LYS A 515 0.22 23.20 -1.04
CA LYS A 515 1.32 24.14 -0.77
C LYS A 515 1.82 24.04 0.67
N ALA A 516 0.92 23.88 1.65
CA ALA A 516 1.29 23.65 3.04
C ALA A 516 2.02 22.31 3.27
N ARG A 517 1.71 21.26 2.51
CA ARG A 517 2.48 19.99 2.51
C ARG A 517 3.83 20.13 1.81
N PHE A 518 3.89 20.84 0.68
CA PHE A 518 5.13 21.10 -0.07
C PHE A 518 6.16 21.91 0.74
N PHE A 519 5.74 22.87 1.57
CA PHE A 519 6.65 23.75 2.33
C PHE A 519 6.89 23.35 3.81
N LYS A 520 6.08 22.45 4.41
CA LYS A 520 6.28 21.99 5.81
C LYS A 520 7.56 21.17 6.03
N VAL A 521 8.20 20.66 4.98
CA VAL A 521 9.48 19.91 5.07
C VAL A 521 10.67 20.83 5.40
N SER A 522 10.53 22.15 5.24
CA SER A 522 11.67 23.08 5.24
C SER A 522 11.91 23.87 6.52
N ILE A 523 11.10 23.79 7.57
CA ILE A 523 11.31 24.59 8.80
C ILE A 523 11.06 23.76 10.06
N VAL A 524 12.14 23.17 10.61
CA VAL A 524 12.25 22.84 12.03
C VAL A 524 13.63 23.30 12.50
N HIS A 525 13.68 24.32 13.35
CA HIS A 525 14.91 24.75 14.01
C HIS A 525 15.29 23.76 15.12
N PRO A 526 16.57 23.39 15.27
CA PRO A 526 17.00 22.46 16.32
C PRO A 526 17.03 23.15 17.70
N PRO A 527 16.67 22.46 18.80
CA PRO A 527 17.06 22.88 20.14
C PRO A 527 18.57 22.71 20.32
N LYS A 528 19.22 23.71 20.91
CA LYS A 528 20.64 23.69 21.29
C LYS A 528 20.89 22.58 22.32
N PHE A 529 21.77 21.63 21.99
CA PHE A 529 22.32 20.69 22.97
C PHE A 529 23.61 21.25 23.58
N LEU A 530 23.63 21.30 24.92
CA LEU A 530 24.81 21.58 25.73
C LEU A 530 25.78 20.39 25.64
N THR A 531 27.05 20.68 25.44
CA THR A 531 28.16 19.72 25.41
C THR A 531 28.46 19.16 26.81
N PRO A 532 28.60 17.84 26.98
CA PRO A 532 29.29 17.27 28.13
C PRO A 532 30.79 17.14 27.87
N THR A 533 31.56 17.64 28.83
CA THR A 533 33.01 17.57 28.96
C THR A 533 33.53 16.15 29.13
N THR A 534 34.71 15.88 28.56
CA THR A 534 35.57 14.71 28.79
C THR A 534 35.99 14.59 30.26
N PRO A 535 36.29 13.35 30.71
CA PRO A 535 37.63 13.11 31.24
C PRO A 535 38.26 11.76 30.83
N SER A 536 39.50 11.87 30.34
CA SER A 536 40.70 11.04 30.50
C SER A 536 40.62 9.58 31.00
N SER A 537 41.25 8.69 30.22
CA SER A 537 41.84 7.38 30.60
C SER A 537 42.97 7.53 31.65
N PRO A 538 43.40 6.45 32.36
CA PRO A 538 44.49 5.61 31.79
C PRO A 538 44.54 4.10 32.20
N SER A 539 45.06 3.31 31.25
CA SER A 539 46.05 2.20 31.34
C SER A 539 45.87 0.93 32.22
N SER A 540 45.93 -0.21 31.51
CA SER A 540 46.86 -1.36 31.64
C SER A 540 46.49 -2.66 32.41
N SER A 541 46.53 -3.74 31.63
CA SER A 541 47.25 -5.03 31.85
C SER A 541 46.51 -6.30 32.29
N SER A 542 46.85 -7.36 31.53
CA SER A 542 46.92 -8.81 31.84
C SER A 542 45.68 -9.70 31.68
N SER A 543 45.83 -10.66 30.75
CA SER A 543 45.12 -11.94 30.61
C SER A 543 45.39 -12.84 31.83
N PRO A 544 44.52 -13.83 32.18
CA PRO A 544 44.35 -15.06 31.38
C PRO A 544 42.92 -15.67 31.37
N SER A 545 42.63 -16.49 30.36
CA SER A 545 41.49 -17.44 30.28
C SER A 545 41.73 -18.68 31.17
N PRO A 546 40.81 -19.68 31.28
CA PRO A 546 39.37 -19.73 30.97
C PRO A 546 38.50 -20.40 32.06
N SER A 547 37.19 -20.09 32.14
CA SER A 547 36.17 -21.08 32.56
C SER A 547 34.76 -20.63 32.19
N SER A 548 34.20 -21.33 31.20
CA SER A 548 32.78 -21.67 31.00
C SER A 548 31.72 -20.90 31.80
N THR A 549 30.99 -20.00 31.13
CA THR A 549 29.55 -19.85 31.39
C THR A 549 28.86 -19.48 30.09
N THR A 550 28.05 -20.43 29.60
CA THR A 550 27.15 -20.31 28.46
C THR A 550 26.15 -19.18 28.66
N THR A 551 26.25 -18.11 27.86
CA THR A 551 25.12 -17.21 27.56
C THR A 551 24.80 -17.36 26.09
N ASN A 552 23.68 -18.01 25.82
CA ASN A 552 23.15 -18.22 24.47
C ASN A 552 22.86 -16.87 23.81
N ASP A 553 23.70 -16.52 22.85
CA ASP A 553 23.43 -15.52 21.84
C ASP A 553 22.40 -16.13 20.86
N ALA A 554 21.16 -15.65 20.92
CA ALA A 554 20.10 -16.12 20.02
C ALA A 554 20.28 -15.44 18.66
N THR A 555 21.17 -16.00 17.84
CA THR A 555 21.27 -15.74 16.40
C THR A 555 19.89 -15.90 15.74
N TYR A 556 19.38 -14.83 15.13
CA TYR A 556 18.19 -14.85 14.28
C TYR A 556 18.45 -15.76 13.08
N LYS A 557 17.81 -16.93 13.06
CA LYS A 557 17.78 -17.81 11.89
C LYS A 557 16.71 -17.31 10.93
N SER A 558 17.12 -16.59 9.88
CA SER A 558 16.30 -16.30 8.71
C SER A 558 16.26 -17.54 7.80
N GLY A 559 15.39 -18.50 8.15
CA GLY A 559 14.90 -19.52 7.23
C GLY A 559 13.46 -19.19 6.81
N PRO A 560 12.89 -19.86 5.80
CA PRO A 560 11.46 -19.81 5.55
C PRO A 560 10.75 -20.24 6.85
N LEU A 561 9.72 -19.50 7.28
CA LEU A 561 8.84 -19.94 8.35
C LEU A 561 8.21 -21.27 7.92
N ASP A 562 8.80 -22.36 8.42
CA ASP A 562 8.28 -23.72 8.32
C ASP A 562 6.81 -23.69 8.77
N ILE A 563 5.93 -24.23 7.93
CA ILE A 563 4.48 -24.43 8.07
C ILE A 563 3.94 -24.05 9.46
N ALA A 564 3.10 -23.00 9.52
CA ALA A 564 2.43 -22.49 10.72
C ALA A 564 2.18 -23.59 11.77
N LYS A 565 2.81 -23.47 12.94
CA LYS A 565 2.73 -24.47 14.00
C LYS A 565 1.36 -24.35 14.65
N CYS A 566 0.39 -25.14 14.21
CA CYS A 566 -0.86 -25.28 14.94
C CYS A 566 -0.66 -25.93 16.32
N GLY A 567 0.49 -26.56 16.58
CA GLY A 567 0.82 -27.18 17.87
C GLY A 567 -0.10 -28.34 18.22
N ASP A 568 0.48 -29.46 18.68
CA ASP A 568 -0.31 -30.58 19.18
C ASP A 568 -0.83 -30.26 20.58
N PHE A 569 -2.03 -29.69 20.65
CA PHE A 569 -2.76 -29.48 21.90
C PHE A 569 -3.78 -30.61 22.09
N PRO A 570 -3.72 -31.34 23.22
CA PRO A 570 -4.73 -32.35 23.51
C PRO A 570 -6.11 -31.67 23.63
N ASN A 571 -7.14 -32.35 23.12
CA ASN A 571 -8.54 -31.93 23.19
C ASN A 571 -8.96 -30.74 22.31
N ALA A 572 -8.15 -30.32 21.32
CA ALA A 572 -8.58 -29.28 20.37
C ALA A 572 -9.89 -29.63 19.64
N LYS A 573 -10.16 -30.92 19.41
CA LYS A 573 -11.40 -31.45 18.80
C LYS A 573 -12.64 -31.36 19.72
N ASP A 574 -12.45 -31.14 21.01
CA ASP A 574 -13.54 -30.99 21.98
C ASP A 574 -14.10 -29.56 22.01
N VAL A 575 -13.45 -28.63 21.31
CA VAL A 575 -13.78 -27.21 21.27
C VAL A 575 -14.39 -26.86 19.93
N GLN A 576 -15.60 -26.31 19.95
CA GLN A 576 -16.25 -25.71 18.80
C GLN A 576 -15.99 -24.20 18.79
N ILE A 577 -15.39 -23.69 17.72
CA ILE A 577 -15.26 -22.24 17.50
C ILE A 577 -16.44 -21.76 16.66
N ILE A 578 -17.03 -20.65 17.09
CA ILE A 578 -18.14 -19.98 16.43
C ILE A 578 -17.75 -18.53 16.20
N VAL A 579 -17.79 -18.07 14.95
CA VAL A 579 -17.46 -16.69 14.57
C VAL A 579 -18.74 -15.95 14.20
N LYS A 580 -19.01 -14.83 14.88
CA LYS A 580 -20.08 -13.88 14.55
C LYS A 580 -19.51 -12.71 13.74
N THR A 581 -20.25 -12.24 12.75
CA THR A 581 -19.89 -11.05 11.97
C THR A 581 -21.13 -10.34 11.43
N GLY A 582 -20.95 -9.14 10.88
CA GLY A 582 -21.90 -8.54 9.93
C GLY A 582 -21.55 -8.90 8.48
N ALA A 583 -22.55 -8.99 7.60
CA ALA A 583 -22.36 -9.30 6.19
C ALA A 583 -21.60 -8.18 5.45
N ASN A 584 -21.74 -6.94 5.90
CA ASN A 584 -21.07 -5.77 5.33
C ASN A 584 -19.56 -5.73 5.59
N GLU A 585 -19.07 -6.35 6.66
CA GLU A 585 -17.65 -6.34 7.07
C GLU A 585 -16.94 -7.69 6.94
N ILE A 586 -17.66 -8.74 6.52
CA ILE A 586 -17.14 -10.10 6.50
C ILE A 586 -15.88 -10.26 5.64
N TYR A 587 -15.81 -9.65 4.45
CA TYR A 587 -14.63 -9.73 3.57
C TYR A 587 -13.42 -8.92 4.07
N GLU A 588 -13.62 -7.96 4.97
CA GLU A 588 -12.52 -7.20 5.59
C GLU A 588 -11.93 -7.96 6.79
N LYS A 589 -12.80 -8.50 7.66
CA LYS A 589 -12.40 -9.02 8.97
C LYS A 589 -12.18 -10.54 8.99
N PHE A 590 -13.07 -11.32 8.38
CA PHE A 590 -13.05 -12.78 8.49
C PHE A 590 -11.85 -13.46 7.81
N PRO A 591 -11.40 -13.06 6.59
CA PRO A 591 -10.23 -13.66 5.96
C PRO A 591 -8.96 -13.62 6.81
N THR A 592 -8.71 -12.53 7.55
CA THR A 592 -7.53 -12.43 8.42
C THR A 592 -7.55 -13.47 9.54
N GLN A 593 -8.73 -13.77 10.09
CA GLN A 593 -8.87 -14.82 11.10
C GLN A 593 -8.50 -16.20 10.53
N LEU A 594 -8.93 -16.48 9.30
CA LEU A 594 -8.61 -17.72 8.58
C LEU A 594 -7.13 -17.85 8.20
N LEU A 595 -6.43 -16.73 8.01
CA LEU A 595 -5.00 -16.72 7.70
C LEU A 595 -4.11 -16.82 8.95
N THR A 596 -4.68 -16.58 10.14
CA THR A 596 -3.98 -16.55 11.43
C THR A 596 -4.30 -17.79 12.27
N GLU A 597 -4.95 -17.64 13.43
CA GLU A 597 -5.16 -18.74 14.40
C GLU A 597 -6.30 -19.68 14.02
N LEU A 598 -7.33 -19.19 13.31
CA LEU A 598 -8.50 -20.02 13.00
C LEU A 598 -8.22 -21.08 11.94
N ARG A 599 -7.11 -20.96 11.19
CA ARG A 599 -6.64 -22.00 10.25
C ARG A 599 -6.43 -23.37 10.88
N CYS A 600 -6.25 -23.40 12.21
CA CYS A 600 -5.98 -24.61 12.98
C CYS A 600 -7.25 -25.34 13.44
N TYR A 601 -8.42 -24.89 12.98
CA TYR A 601 -9.72 -25.53 13.22
C TYR A 601 -10.35 -25.92 11.89
N ASP A 602 -10.63 -27.22 11.72
CA ASP A 602 -11.23 -27.76 10.50
C ASP A 602 -12.76 -27.56 10.45
N ASP A 603 -13.40 -27.35 11.60
CA ASP A 603 -14.85 -27.30 11.77
C ASP A 603 -15.26 -25.96 12.40
N LEU A 604 -15.23 -24.89 11.60
CA LEU A 604 -15.66 -23.55 12.00
C LEU A 604 -17.14 -23.34 11.69
N LEU A 605 -17.89 -22.78 12.64
CA LEU A 605 -19.23 -22.24 12.37
C LEU A 605 -19.14 -20.73 12.23
N VAL A 606 -19.67 -20.18 11.15
CA VAL A 606 -19.69 -18.74 10.89
C VAL A 606 -21.14 -18.29 10.81
N PHE A 607 -21.49 -17.25 11.55
CA PHE A 607 -22.82 -16.68 11.57
C PHE A 607 -22.77 -15.19 11.21
N SER A 608 -23.75 -14.78 10.41
CA SER A 608 -23.94 -13.40 9.98
C SER A 608 -25.42 -12.99 10.02
N ASP A 609 -25.70 -11.73 9.71
CA ASP A 609 -27.05 -11.23 9.41
C ASP A 609 -27.53 -11.59 7.99
N LEU A 610 -26.75 -12.35 7.24
CA LEU A 610 -27.08 -12.80 5.89
C LEU A 610 -26.48 -14.19 5.61
N GLU A 611 -27.29 -15.10 5.05
CA GLU A 611 -26.83 -16.40 4.56
C GLU A 611 -25.92 -16.20 3.33
N GLN A 612 -24.68 -16.69 3.35
CA GLN A 612 -23.77 -16.59 2.20
C GLN A 612 -22.60 -17.59 2.29
N ASP A 613 -21.83 -17.72 1.21
CA ASP A 613 -20.58 -18.49 1.21
C ASP A 613 -19.38 -17.55 1.08
N VAL A 614 -18.32 -17.81 1.86
CA VAL A 614 -17.03 -17.14 1.77
C VAL A 614 -15.95 -18.18 1.50
N GLY A 615 -15.59 -18.36 0.23
CA GLY A 615 -14.69 -19.44 -0.19
C GLY A 615 -15.31 -20.80 0.15
N PRO A 616 -14.61 -21.70 0.88
CA PRO A 616 -15.17 -22.99 1.29
C PRO A 616 -16.02 -22.91 2.58
N TYR A 617 -16.14 -21.73 3.19
CA TYR A 617 -16.83 -21.56 4.47
C TYR A 617 -18.26 -21.09 4.24
N HIS A 618 -19.22 -21.88 4.73
CA HIS A 618 -20.63 -21.52 4.73
C HIS A 618 -20.94 -20.60 5.91
N VAL A 619 -21.61 -19.48 5.64
CA VAL A 619 -21.98 -18.44 6.60
C VAL A 619 -23.48 -18.49 6.82
N TYR A 620 -23.85 -18.97 8.00
CA TYR A 620 -25.22 -19.17 8.41
C TYR A 620 -25.90 -17.84 8.77
N ASP A 621 -27.12 -17.65 8.27
CA ASP A 621 -27.99 -16.58 8.73
C ASP A 621 -28.45 -16.87 10.15
N ALA A 622 -28.10 -15.97 11.07
CA ALA A 622 -28.48 -16.01 12.48
C ALA A 622 -29.91 -15.52 12.71
N LEU A 623 -30.50 -14.79 11.77
CA LEU A 623 -31.78 -14.10 11.91
C LEU A 623 -32.92 -14.80 11.17
N ILE A 624 -32.60 -15.84 10.39
CA ILE A 624 -33.54 -16.63 9.60
C ILE A 624 -34.74 -17.14 10.42
N ASN A 625 -34.55 -17.49 11.70
CA ASN A 625 -35.60 -18.03 12.56
C ASN A 625 -36.25 -17.00 13.50
N VAL A 626 -35.87 -15.71 13.42
CA VAL A 626 -36.61 -14.66 14.14
C VAL A 626 -38.06 -14.64 13.65
N THR A 627 -39.00 -14.49 14.58
CA THR A 627 -40.43 -14.53 14.29
C THR A 627 -40.84 -13.53 13.19
N ASP A 628 -41.75 -13.95 12.31
CA ASP A 628 -42.23 -13.11 11.20
C ASP A 628 -42.90 -11.83 11.72
N SER A 629 -43.56 -11.89 12.87
CA SER A 629 -44.17 -10.71 13.51
C SER A 629 -43.11 -9.66 13.81
N VAL A 630 -41.99 -10.02 14.45
CA VAL A 630 -40.90 -9.10 14.77
C VAL A 630 -40.19 -8.61 13.50
N LYS A 631 -39.91 -9.51 12.55
CA LYS A 631 -39.33 -9.13 11.27
C LYS A 631 -40.18 -8.09 10.56
N GLN A 632 -41.51 -8.26 10.50
CA GLN A 632 -42.38 -7.34 9.75
C GLN A 632 -42.69 -6.04 10.48
N SER A 633 -42.85 -6.07 11.81
CA SER A 633 -43.32 -4.92 12.58
C SER A 633 -42.22 -4.00 13.12
N SER A 634 -40.98 -4.49 13.24
CA SER A 634 -39.87 -3.72 13.82
C SER A 634 -39.04 -2.99 12.76
N SER A 635 -38.68 -1.74 13.06
CA SER A 635 -37.70 -0.96 12.28
C SER A 635 -36.27 -1.50 12.41
N ASP A 636 -35.96 -2.28 13.45
CA ASP A 636 -34.64 -2.90 13.60
C ASP A 636 -34.35 -3.87 12.43
N PHE A 637 -35.40 -4.44 11.82
CA PHE A 637 -35.30 -5.35 10.67
C PHE A 637 -35.33 -4.65 9.30
N ASP A 638 -35.43 -3.31 9.25
CA ASP A 638 -35.27 -2.56 7.99
C ASP A 638 -33.92 -2.88 7.35
N TYR A 639 -32.87 -2.94 8.16
CA TYR A 639 -31.53 -3.29 7.69
C TYR A 639 -31.44 -4.74 7.19
N TYR A 640 -32.08 -5.69 7.88
CA TYR A 640 -32.11 -7.08 7.43
C TYR A 640 -32.81 -7.21 6.07
N ARG A 641 -33.96 -6.53 5.88
CA ARG A 641 -34.65 -6.48 4.58
C ARG A 641 -33.76 -5.90 3.49
N LEU A 642 -33.04 -4.82 3.80
CA LEU A 642 -32.08 -4.21 2.89
C LEU A 642 -30.93 -5.16 2.51
N LEU A 643 -30.41 -5.94 3.47
CA LEU A 643 -29.41 -6.97 3.20
C LEU A 643 -29.94 -8.06 2.25
N GLN A 644 -31.18 -8.52 2.46
CA GLN A 644 -31.82 -9.49 1.57
C GLN A 644 -32.02 -8.90 0.16
N GLU A 645 -32.47 -7.64 0.05
CA GLU A 645 -32.59 -6.93 -1.23
C GLU A 645 -31.24 -6.83 -1.95
N TYR A 646 -30.17 -6.44 -1.24
CA TYR A 646 -28.83 -6.35 -1.81
C TYR A 646 -28.33 -7.70 -2.30
N LYS A 647 -28.58 -8.77 -1.54
CA LYS A 647 -28.26 -10.14 -1.95
C LYS A 647 -29.05 -10.57 -3.18
N GLU A 648 -30.36 -10.33 -3.23
CA GLU A 648 -31.23 -10.69 -4.36
C GLU A 648 -30.86 -9.93 -5.64
N THR A 649 -30.46 -8.66 -5.51
CA THR A 649 -30.08 -7.78 -6.64
C THR A 649 -28.59 -7.84 -6.99
N GLY A 650 -27.80 -8.61 -6.24
CA GLY A 650 -26.35 -8.74 -6.42
C GLY A 650 -25.55 -7.46 -6.15
N GLN A 651 -26.09 -6.50 -5.39
CA GLN A 651 -25.40 -5.27 -5.03
C GLN A 651 -24.27 -5.54 -4.01
N ASP A 652 -23.29 -4.63 -3.94
CA ASP A 652 -22.18 -4.76 -3.00
C ASP A 652 -22.63 -4.43 -1.57
N ILE A 653 -22.72 -5.46 -0.71
CA ILE A 653 -23.11 -5.34 0.70
C ILE A 653 -22.07 -4.56 1.51
N ALA A 654 -20.80 -4.49 1.08
CA ALA A 654 -19.79 -3.67 1.75
C ALA A 654 -20.12 -2.17 1.68
N ALA A 655 -20.91 -1.73 0.70
CA ALA A 655 -21.40 -0.36 0.61
C ALA A 655 -22.36 0.02 1.76
N LEU A 656 -22.93 -0.96 2.46
CA LEU A 656 -23.83 -0.75 3.61
C LEU A 656 -23.08 -0.55 4.93
N ARG A 657 -21.75 -0.33 4.91
CA ARG A 657 -20.99 0.00 6.12
C ARG A 657 -21.38 1.39 6.62
N PRO A 658 -21.80 1.51 7.90
CA PRO A 658 -22.13 2.81 8.46
C PRO A 658 -20.87 3.67 8.60
N THR A 659 -21.02 4.99 8.44
CA THR A 659 -19.94 5.97 8.60
C THR A 659 -19.57 6.25 10.06
N SER A 660 -20.32 5.71 11.02
CA SER A 660 -20.05 5.79 12.47
C SER A 660 -20.61 4.55 13.21
N GLY A 661 -19.96 4.18 14.32
CA GLY A 661 -20.13 2.89 15.03
C GLY A 661 -21.46 2.64 15.74
N SER A 662 -22.51 3.38 15.42
CA SER A 662 -23.89 3.12 15.86
C SER A 662 -24.82 3.26 14.66
N GLY A 663 -25.08 2.16 13.97
CA GLY A 663 -25.93 2.08 12.80
C GLY A 663 -26.99 0.99 12.92
N ALA A 664 -27.84 0.85 11.92
CA ALA A 664 -28.94 -0.12 11.91
C ALA A 664 -28.47 -1.58 12.09
N GLY A 665 -27.23 -1.90 11.67
CA GLY A 665 -26.61 -3.21 11.94
C GLY A 665 -26.40 -3.52 13.43
N TRP A 666 -26.09 -2.52 14.26
CA TRP A 666 -25.96 -2.70 15.72
C TRP A 666 -27.30 -3.05 16.37
N ASN A 667 -28.37 -2.36 15.97
CA ASN A 667 -29.71 -2.62 16.49
C ASN A 667 -30.20 -4.03 16.12
N LEU A 668 -29.82 -4.53 14.95
CA LEU A 668 -30.15 -5.87 14.47
C LEU A 668 -29.33 -6.96 15.19
N ASP A 669 -28.08 -6.66 15.57
CA ASP A 669 -27.14 -7.63 16.14
C ASP A 669 -27.66 -8.29 17.43
N LYS A 670 -28.49 -7.58 18.21
CA LYS A 670 -29.08 -8.10 19.46
C LYS A 670 -29.88 -9.39 19.28
N PHE A 671 -30.43 -9.64 18.07
CA PHE A 671 -31.19 -10.84 17.76
C PHE A 671 -30.32 -12.05 17.43
N LYS A 672 -29.04 -11.89 17.11
CA LYS A 672 -28.18 -12.99 16.66
C LYS A 672 -27.87 -14.00 17.78
N PHE A 673 -27.64 -13.53 19.01
CA PHE A 673 -27.08 -14.34 20.10
C PHE A 673 -27.87 -15.64 20.39
N LEU A 674 -29.15 -15.54 20.74
CA LEU A 674 -29.94 -16.72 21.12
C LEU A 674 -30.16 -17.69 19.94
N HIS A 675 -30.42 -17.14 18.75
CA HIS A 675 -30.62 -17.93 17.54
C HIS A 675 -29.34 -18.65 17.10
N MET A 676 -28.18 -18.00 17.25
CA MET A 676 -26.88 -18.64 17.06
C MET A 676 -26.65 -19.78 18.05
N LEU A 677 -26.99 -19.61 19.33
CA LEU A 677 -26.86 -20.67 20.34
C LEU A 677 -27.67 -21.92 19.95
N GLU A 678 -28.95 -21.71 19.62
CA GLU A 678 -29.85 -22.79 19.22
C GLU A 678 -29.34 -23.50 17.96
N LYS A 679 -28.99 -22.74 16.91
CA LYS A 679 -28.48 -23.29 15.64
C LYS A 679 -27.12 -23.96 15.80
N THR A 680 -26.24 -23.44 16.65
CA THR A 680 -24.96 -24.06 16.99
C THR A 680 -25.16 -25.43 17.63
N TRP A 681 -26.07 -25.55 18.59
CA TRP A 681 -26.39 -26.84 19.21
C TRP A 681 -26.96 -27.82 18.18
N ALA A 682 -27.85 -27.37 17.29
CA ALA A 682 -28.42 -28.22 16.24
C ALA A 682 -27.37 -28.73 15.24
N LEU A 683 -26.40 -27.87 14.86
CA LEU A 683 -25.36 -28.21 13.89
C LEU A 683 -24.25 -29.08 14.49
N ARG A 684 -23.86 -28.81 15.75
CA ARG A 684 -22.72 -29.45 16.43
C ARG A 684 -23.07 -29.75 17.89
N PRO A 685 -23.98 -30.69 18.16
CA PRO A 685 -24.32 -31.05 19.54
C PRO A 685 -23.15 -31.76 20.23
N GLU A 686 -23.19 -31.82 21.56
CA GLU A 686 -22.29 -32.64 22.40
C GLU A 686 -20.79 -32.30 22.39
N ARG A 687 -20.39 -31.11 21.92
CA ARG A 687 -19.02 -30.61 22.12
C ARG A 687 -18.82 -30.22 23.58
N LYS A 688 -17.61 -30.38 24.13
CA LYS A 688 -17.35 -30.03 25.54
C LYS A 688 -17.36 -28.52 25.75
N TRP A 689 -16.89 -27.76 24.76
CA TRP A 689 -16.77 -26.31 24.82
C TRP A 689 -17.25 -25.65 23.53
N TYR A 690 -17.96 -24.54 23.67
CA TYR A 690 -18.40 -23.68 22.59
C TYR A 690 -17.86 -22.28 22.84
N VAL A 691 -17.07 -21.77 21.90
CA VAL A 691 -16.38 -20.48 22.02
C VAL A 691 -16.86 -19.57 20.90
N PHE A 692 -17.61 -18.55 21.28
CA PHE A 692 -18.14 -17.52 20.40
C PHE A 692 -17.18 -16.35 20.39
N ILE A 693 -16.76 -15.91 19.21
CA ILE A 693 -15.92 -14.72 18.99
C ILE A 693 -16.47 -13.89 17.84
N GLU A 694 -16.08 -12.62 17.73
CA GLU A 694 -16.38 -11.79 16.57
C GLU A 694 -15.22 -11.77 15.56
N ALA A 695 -15.49 -11.38 14.31
CA ALA A 695 -14.47 -11.38 13.26
C ALA A 695 -13.28 -10.42 13.51
N ASP A 696 -13.44 -9.39 14.34
CA ASP A 696 -12.37 -8.50 14.83
C ASP A 696 -11.92 -8.82 16.27
N THR A 697 -12.21 -10.05 16.74
CA THR A 697 -11.71 -10.58 18.00
C THR A 697 -10.58 -11.55 17.73
N TYR A 698 -9.37 -11.21 18.16
CA TYR A 698 -8.23 -12.10 18.02
C TYR A 698 -8.24 -13.14 19.14
N LEU A 699 -8.19 -14.43 18.77
CA LEU A 699 -8.17 -15.55 19.69
C LEU A 699 -6.75 -16.11 19.83
N VAL A 700 -6.17 -15.99 21.01
CA VAL A 700 -4.90 -16.63 21.38
C VAL A 700 -5.19 -18.11 21.66
N ARG A 701 -5.16 -18.92 20.60
CA ARG A 701 -5.60 -20.32 20.63
C ARG A 701 -4.84 -21.15 21.66
N SER A 702 -3.53 -20.95 21.76
CA SER A 702 -2.64 -21.62 22.72
C SER A 702 -3.15 -21.43 24.16
N ASN A 703 -3.44 -20.18 24.54
CA ASN A 703 -3.96 -19.83 25.86
C ASN A 703 -5.35 -20.40 26.11
N LEU A 704 -6.24 -20.35 25.13
CA LEU A 704 -7.57 -20.94 25.24
C LEU A 704 -7.48 -22.43 25.59
N LEU A 705 -6.72 -23.20 24.81
CA LEU A 705 -6.65 -24.64 24.97
C LEU A 705 -5.98 -25.04 26.28
N LEU A 706 -4.91 -24.34 26.67
CA LEU A 706 -4.30 -24.51 28.00
C LEU A 706 -5.32 -24.21 29.10
N TRP A 707 -6.10 -23.15 28.98
CA TRP A 707 -7.06 -22.77 29.99
C TRP A 707 -8.18 -23.81 30.16
N LEU A 708 -8.81 -24.22 29.05
CA LEU A 708 -9.94 -25.14 29.07
C LEU A 708 -9.58 -26.52 29.66
N GLN A 709 -8.31 -26.95 29.57
CA GLN A 709 -7.84 -28.18 30.23
C GLN A 709 -7.90 -28.14 31.76
N ARG A 710 -7.95 -26.93 32.34
CA ARG A 710 -8.00 -26.71 33.80
C ARG A 710 -9.43 -26.63 34.32
N LEU A 711 -10.41 -26.55 33.43
CA LEU A 711 -11.82 -26.40 33.77
C LEU A 711 -12.57 -27.72 33.62
N ASP A 712 -13.65 -27.86 34.38
CA ASP A 712 -14.51 -29.03 34.35
C ASP A 712 -15.68 -28.83 33.37
N PRO A 713 -15.67 -29.48 32.19
CA PRO A 713 -16.71 -29.31 31.17
C PRO A 713 -18.07 -29.92 31.58
N SER A 714 -18.13 -30.70 32.67
CA SER A 714 -19.39 -31.25 33.19
C SER A 714 -20.22 -30.22 33.98
N LYS A 715 -19.62 -29.10 34.36
CA LYS A 715 -20.31 -27.98 35.00
C LYS A 715 -20.94 -27.09 33.94
N ALA A 716 -22.13 -26.54 34.25
CA ALA A 716 -22.80 -25.58 33.39
C ALA A 716 -22.15 -24.19 33.51
N LEU A 717 -21.09 -23.97 32.75
CA LEU A 717 -20.29 -22.75 32.75
C LEU A 717 -20.69 -21.80 31.60
N TYR A 718 -20.88 -20.53 31.93
CA TYR A 718 -21.01 -19.39 31.03
C TYR A 718 -20.00 -18.31 31.43
N MET A 719 -18.98 -18.10 30.61
CA MET A 719 -17.82 -17.27 30.93
C MET A 719 -17.62 -16.14 29.90
N GLY A 720 -17.23 -14.96 30.38
CA GLY A 720 -16.84 -13.83 29.53
C GLY A 720 -16.34 -12.60 30.29
N SER A 721 -15.97 -11.56 29.55
CA SER A 721 -15.63 -10.24 30.13
C SER A 721 -16.90 -9.57 30.66
N PRO A 722 -16.96 -9.07 31.90
CA PRO A 722 -18.18 -8.51 32.45
C PRO A 722 -18.47 -7.12 31.89
N THR A 723 -19.70 -6.92 31.43
CA THR A 723 -20.32 -5.61 31.20
C THR A 723 -21.47 -5.44 32.19
N ASN A 724 -21.62 -4.24 32.76
CA ASN A 724 -22.67 -3.95 33.73
C ASN A 724 -23.63 -2.88 33.19
N VAL A 725 -24.91 -3.20 33.08
CA VAL A 725 -25.96 -2.26 32.63
C VAL A 725 -27.17 -2.43 33.53
N ASN A 726 -27.66 -1.34 34.13
CA ASN A 726 -28.85 -1.34 34.99
C ASN A 726 -28.82 -2.39 36.12
N GLY A 727 -27.64 -2.68 36.67
CA GLY A 727 -27.45 -3.70 37.72
C GLY A 727 -27.27 -5.14 37.22
N ASP A 728 -27.58 -5.41 35.95
CA ASP A 728 -27.29 -6.70 35.33
C ASP A 728 -25.80 -6.78 34.95
N SER A 729 -25.18 -7.93 35.22
CA SER A 729 -23.81 -8.24 34.82
C SER A 729 -23.83 -9.41 33.83
N PHE A 730 -23.25 -9.23 32.64
CA PHE A 730 -23.28 -10.23 31.57
C PHE A 730 -21.98 -10.24 30.77
N ALA A 731 -21.76 -11.29 29.98
CA ALA A 731 -20.57 -11.40 29.14
C ALA A 731 -20.65 -10.43 27.95
N HIS A 732 -19.66 -9.55 27.80
CA HIS A 732 -19.50 -8.68 26.64
C HIS A 732 -19.33 -9.51 25.35
N GLY A 733 -20.29 -9.41 24.42
CA GLY A 733 -20.32 -10.22 23.20
C GLY A 733 -19.03 -10.13 22.36
N GLY A 734 -18.52 -8.92 22.14
CA GLY A 734 -17.30 -8.68 21.35
C GLY A 734 -16.03 -9.25 21.99
N SER A 735 -15.97 -9.36 23.31
CA SER A 735 -14.81 -9.98 23.99
C SER A 735 -14.77 -11.50 23.84
N GLY A 736 -15.83 -12.09 23.29
CA GLY A 736 -16.03 -13.52 23.21
C GLY A 736 -16.74 -14.09 24.44
N ILE A 737 -17.40 -15.22 24.21
CA ILE A 737 -18.23 -15.94 25.18
C ILE A 737 -17.87 -17.41 25.13
N ILE A 738 -17.68 -18.03 26.29
CA ILE A 738 -17.39 -19.46 26.39
C ILE A 738 -18.53 -20.14 27.15
N LEU A 739 -19.09 -21.17 26.54
CA LEU A 739 -20.08 -22.06 27.14
C LEU A 739 -19.52 -23.48 27.22
N SER A 740 -19.70 -24.11 28.37
CA SER A 740 -19.62 -25.57 28.46
C SER A 740 -20.72 -26.23 27.63
N GLY A 741 -20.49 -27.46 27.17
CA GLY A 741 -21.53 -28.22 26.47
C GLY A 741 -22.77 -28.46 27.31
N VAL A 742 -22.61 -28.63 28.63
CA VAL A 742 -23.74 -28.76 29.57
C VAL A 742 -24.56 -27.47 29.66
N ALA A 743 -23.91 -26.30 29.67
CA ALA A 743 -24.61 -25.01 29.65
C ALA A 743 -25.43 -24.82 28.38
N LEU A 744 -24.84 -25.07 27.20
CA LEU A 744 -25.57 -24.93 25.94
C LEU A 744 -26.69 -25.97 25.80
N ALA A 745 -26.46 -27.21 26.26
CA ALA A 745 -27.48 -28.25 26.28
C ALA A 745 -28.70 -27.85 27.13
N LYS A 746 -28.49 -27.26 28.32
CA LYS A 746 -29.60 -26.78 29.17
C LYS A 746 -30.50 -25.77 28.45
N PHE A 747 -29.93 -24.95 27.57
CA PHE A 747 -30.67 -23.97 26.78
C PHE A 747 -31.39 -24.61 25.58
N ALA A 748 -30.68 -25.37 24.75
CA ALA A 748 -31.18 -25.77 23.42
C ALA A 748 -31.58 -27.25 23.27
N LYS A 749 -31.06 -28.16 24.09
CA LYS A 749 -31.33 -29.60 23.97
C LYS A 749 -32.81 -29.89 24.20
N ASP A 750 -33.41 -30.65 23.29
CA ASP A 750 -34.82 -31.07 23.31
C ASP A 750 -35.82 -29.88 23.35
N LYS A 751 -35.38 -28.68 22.94
CA LYS A 751 -36.15 -27.44 22.96
C LYS A 751 -36.05 -26.68 21.62
N PRO A 752 -36.41 -27.30 20.48
CA PRO A 752 -36.45 -26.58 19.20
C PRO A 752 -37.45 -25.41 19.27
N GLY A 753 -37.10 -24.28 18.66
CA GLY A 753 -37.84 -23.02 18.73
C GLY A 753 -37.73 -22.32 20.08
N ILE A 754 -36.63 -22.48 20.82
CA ILE A 754 -36.44 -21.78 22.11
C ILE A 754 -36.07 -20.31 21.91
N ALA A 755 -35.20 -19.98 20.94
CA ALA A 755 -34.75 -18.61 20.71
C ALA A 755 -35.90 -17.65 20.33
N PRO A 756 -36.82 -18.01 19.40
CA PRO A 756 -37.95 -17.16 19.02
C PRO A 756 -38.84 -16.69 20.19
N LYS A 757 -38.87 -17.42 21.32
CA LYS A 757 -39.67 -17.05 22.50
C LYS A 757 -39.18 -15.76 23.18
N TYR A 758 -37.98 -15.30 22.86
CA TYR A 758 -37.37 -14.11 23.42
C TYR A 758 -37.40 -12.90 22.45
N ASP A 759 -37.83 -13.08 21.20
CA ASP A 759 -37.75 -12.06 20.15
C ASP A 759 -38.51 -10.77 20.53
N GLU A 760 -39.72 -10.88 21.08
CA GLU A 760 -40.49 -9.70 21.50
C GLU A 760 -39.81 -8.96 22.66
N LYS A 761 -39.21 -9.69 23.61
CA LYS A 761 -38.52 -9.09 24.75
C LYS A 761 -37.26 -8.34 24.30
N LEU A 762 -36.59 -8.82 23.25
CA LEU A 762 -35.39 -8.19 22.67
C LEU A 762 -35.67 -6.79 22.09
N LEU A 763 -36.90 -6.48 21.69
CA LEU A 763 -37.26 -5.13 21.23
C LEU A 763 -37.06 -4.07 22.31
N SER A 764 -37.23 -4.44 23.58
CA SER A 764 -37.08 -3.53 24.72
C SER A 764 -35.64 -3.39 25.25
N LEU A 765 -34.70 -4.17 24.71
CA LEU A 765 -33.31 -4.19 25.16
C LEU A 765 -32.37 -3.54 24.13
N ALA A 766 -31.31 -2.90 24.66
CA ALA A 766 -30.24 -2.35 23.85
C ALA A 766 -29.16 -3.38 23.47
N TYR A 767 -29.02 -4.46 24.24
CA TYR A 767 -27.89 -5.39 24.15
C TYR A 767 -28.37 -6.85 24.10
N GLY A 768 -27.98 -7.60 23.07
CA GLY A 768 -28.38 -9.01 22.89
C GLY A 768 -27.68 -9.98 23.83
N ASP A 769 -26.45 -9.65 24.23
CA ASP A 769 -25.68 -10.39 25.24
C ASP A 769 -26.27 -10.24 26.67
N GLN A 770 -26.96 -9.13 26.96
CA GLN A 770 -27.79 -9.02 28.17
C GLN A 770 -28.96 -10.02 28.12
N MET A 771 -29.62 -10.18 26.97
CA MET A 771 -30.69 -11.18 26.81
C MET A 771 -30.14 -12.60 26.92
N LEU A 772 -28.97 -12.86 26.36
CA LEU A 772 -28.29 -14.15 26.47
C LEU A 772 -28.10 -14.56 27.93
N MET A 773 -27.61 -13.65 28.79
CA MET A 773 -27.48 -13.91 30.22
C MET A 773 -28.83 -14.27 30.86
N LYS A 774 -29.88 -13.50 30.57
CA LYS A 774 -31.23 -13.76 31.12
C LYS A 774 -31.78 -15.12 30.71
N ALA A 775 -31.65 -15.46 29.43
CA ALA A 775 -32.12 -16.73 28.89
C ALA A 775 -31.33 -17.94 29.44
N LEU A 776 -30.04 -17.77 29.72
CA LEU A 776 -29.22 -18.78 30.39
C LEU A 776 -29.56 -18.91 31.88
N ALA A 777 -29.83 -17.81 32.56
CA ALA A 777 -30.29 -17.81 33.95
C ALA A 777 -31.65 -18.53 34.10
N ASP A 778 -32.57 -18.35 33.14
CA ASP A 778 -33.87 -19.05 33.10
C ASP A 778 -33.73 -20.59 33.06
N VAL A 779 -32.58 -21.11 32.62
CA VAL A 779 -32.24 -22.55 32.61
C VAL A 779 -31.19 -22.93 33.67
N GLY A 780 -30.94 -22.05 34.64
CA GLY A 780 -30.03 -22.29 35.78
C GLY A 780 -28.57 -22.36 35.36
N VAL A 781 -28.12 -21.43 34.52
CA VAL A 781 -26.71 -21.23 34.13
C VAL A 781 -26.31 -19.81 34.48
N ASP A 782 -25.42 -19.66 35.47
CA ASP A 782 -24.99 -18.35 35.98
C ASP A 782 -23.76 -17.81 35.25
N PHE A 783 -23.65 -16.48 35.18
CA PHE A 783 -22.53 -15.78 34.55
C PHE A 783 -21.27 -15.78 35.43
N THR A 784 -20.16 -16.24 34.85
CA THR A 784 -18.83 -16.25 35.47
C THR A 784 -17.92 -15.21 34.82
N LYS A 785 -17.39 -14.29 35.63
CA LYS A 785 -16.54 -13.17 35.19
C LYS A 785 -15.09 -13.65 35.04
N VAL A 786 -14.50 -13.46 33.86
CA VAL A 786 -13.13 -13.95 33.55
C VAL A 786 -12.22 -12.86 32.96
N TRP A 787 -12.55 -11.59 33.17
CA TRP A 787 -11.69 -10.48 32.78
C TRP A 787 -10.42 -10.42 33.64
N PRO A 788 -9.24 -10.14 33.05
CA PRO A 788 -9.00 -9.69 31.68
C PRO A 788 -8.51 -10.79 30.73
N MET A 789 -8.67 -12.07 31.08
CA MET A 789 -8.29 -13.14 30.15
C MET A 789 -9.11 -13.05 28.86
N LEU A 790 -10.42 -12.80 28.99
CA LEU A 790 -11.25 -12.30 27.89
C LEU A 790 -11.47 -10.80 28.13
N GLN A 791 -11.23 -9.96 27.11
CA GLN A 791 -11.29 -8.52 27.31
C GLN A 791 -11.64 -7.74 26.02
N ALA A 792 -12.20 -6.54 26.20
CA ALA A 792 -12.84 -5.73 25.15
C ALA A 792 -11.90 -4.74 24.44
N GLU A 793 -10.65 -4.70 24.89
CA GLU A 793 -9.59 -3.81 24.45
C GLU A 793 -8.62 -4.52 23.50
N LYS A 794 -7.93 -3.71 22.72
CA LYS A 794 -6.78 -4.13 21.92
C LYS A 794 -5.47 -3.75 22.61
N PRO A 795 -4.30 -4.26 22.17
CA PRO A 795 -3.04 -4.00 22.88
C PRO A 795 -2.79 -2.54 23.23
N SER A 796 -3.15 -1.60 22.35
CA SER A 796 -2.96 -0.16 22.59
C SER A 796 -3.85 0.43 23.70
N THR A 797 -4.97 -0.20 24.04
CA THR A 797 -5.96 0.32 24.98
C THR A 797 -6.15 -0.54 26.24
N ILE A 798 -5.49 -1.70 26.32
CA ILE A 798 -5.40 -2.50 27.55
C ILE A 798 -4.78 -1.66 28.68
N PRO A 799 -5.41 -1.58 29.87
CA PRO A 799 -4.80 -0.98 31.05
C PRO A 799 -3.64 -1.85 31.57
N PHE A 800 -2.42 -1.34 31.48
CA PHE A 800 -1.25 -1.97 32.10
C PHE A 800 -0.99 -1.32 33.48
N GLY A 801 -0.66 -2.13 34.49
CA GLY A 801 -0.44 -1.67 35.86
C GLY A 801 -1.61 -1.95 36.81
N ALA A 802 -1.73 -1.13 37.87
CA ALA A 802 -2.58 -1.41 39.03
C ALA A 802 -4.08 -1.09 38.84
N GLY A 803 -4.43 -0.37 37.76
CA GLY A 803 -5.80 0.01 37.43
C GLY A 803 -6.48 0.96 38.43
N PRO A 804 -7.74 1.34 38.17
CA PRO A 804 -8.50 2.24 39.04
C PRO A 804 -9.02 1.55 40.33
N ASP A 805 -9.52 0.31 40.24
CA ASP A 805 -10.52 -0.21 41.20
C ASP A 805 -10.02 -1.15 42.32
N SER A 806 -8.72 -1.40 42.45
CA SER A 806 -8.19 -2.23 43.58
C SER A 806 -6.68 -2.26 43.74
N GLY A 807 -5.92 -1.70 42.79
CA GLY A 807 -4.47 -1.89 42.75
C GLY A 807 -4.04 -3.27 42.22
N THR A 808 -5.01 -4.12 41.85
CA THR A 808 -4.76 -5.45 41.28
C THR A 808 -4.08 -5.33 39.94
N ARG A 809 -2.96 -6.05 39.77
CA ARG A 809 -2.21 -6.09 38.52
C ARG A 809 -2.55 -7.35 37.78
N HIS A 810 -2.98 -7.19 36.54
CA HIS A 810 -3.31 -8.29 35.63
C HIS A 810 -2.10 -8.80 34.83
N TRP A 811 -0.91 -8.31 35.20
CA TRP A 811 0.37 -8.48 34.52
C TRP A 811 0.71 -9.92 34.14
N CYS A 812 0.37 -10.86 35.03
CA CYS A 812 0.75 -12.26 34.94
C CYS A 812 -0.39 -13.19 34.51
N GLN A 813 -1.51 -12.61 34.08
CA GLN A 813 -2.62 -13.38 33.56
C GLN A 813 -2.43 -13.64 32.06
N PRO A 814 -2.78 -14.84 31.57
CA PRO A 814 -2.80 -15.14 30.14
C PRO A 814 -3.86 -14.33 29.41
N ILE A 815 -3.56 -13.88 28.20
CA ILE A 815 -4.54 -13.22 27.32
C ILE A 815 -5.18 -14.23 26.38
N VAL A 816 -6.49 -14.42 26.44
CA VAL A 816 -7.21 -15.40 25.61
C VAL A 816 -7.85 -14.71 24.41
N THR A 817 -8.52 -13.58 24.62
CA THR A 817 -9.10 -12.79 23.53
C THR A 817 -8.78 -11.30 23.66
N MET A 818 -8.71 -10.64 22.51
CA MET A 818 -8.61 -9.18 22.41
C MET A 818 -9.58 -8.71 21.33
N HIS A 819 -10.31 -7.64 21.57
CA HIS A 819 -11.36 -7.15 20.67
C HIS A 819 -10.96 -5.83 19.99
N HIS A 820 -11.69 -5.44 18.94
CA HIS A 820 -11.38 -4.29 18.07
C HIS A 820 -10.00 -4.38 17.39
N ILE A 821 -9.54 -5.60 17.11
CA ILE A 821 -8.25 -5.88 16.49
C ILE A 821 -8.35 -5.61 14.99
N THR A 822 -7.47 -4.77 14.46
CA THR A 822 -7.35 -4.59 13.00
C THR A 822 -6.64 -5.78 12.35
N SER A 823 -6.80 -5.96 11.03
CA SER A 823 -6.14 -7.04 10.30
C SER A 823 -4.60 -7.03 10.45
N ASP A 824 -4.00 -5.84 10.49
CA ASP A 824 -2.56 -5.66 10.72
C ASP A 824 -2.15 -6.05 12.16
N GLU A 825 -2.93 -5.64 13.15
CA GLU A 825 -2.70 -5.99 14.56
C GLU A 825 -2.81 -7.51 14.76
N ALA A 826 -3.84 -8.16 14.19
CA ALA A 826 -4.00 -9.62 14.22
C ALA A 826 -2.81 -10.34 13.60
N SER A 827 -2.35 -9.88 12.43
CA SER A 827 -1.18 -10.44 11.75
C SER A 827 0.11 -10.27 12.57
N ALA A 828 0.29 -9.13 13.23
CA ALA A 828 1.45 -8.87 14.07
C ALA A 828 1.46 -9.72 15.35
N ILE A 829 0.30 -9.89 16.00
CA ILE A 829 0.16 -10.78 17.18
C ILE A 829 0.41 -12.23 16.78
N TRP A 830 -0.15 -12.68 15.65
CA TRP A 830 0.07 -14.03 15.13
C TRP A 830 1.55 -14.30 14.86
N ARG A 831 2.26 -13.40 14.17
CA ARG A 831 3.71 -13.53 13.95
C ARG A 831 4.48 -13.64 15.26
N PHE A 832 4.11 -12.85 16.26
CA PHE A 832 4.71 -12.93 17.58
C PHE A 832 4.47 -14.29 18.24
N GLU A 833 3.27 -14.85 18.15
CA GLU A 833 2.97 -16.21 18.63
C GLU A 833 3.80 -17.29 17.91
N GLN A 834 3.92 -17.21 16.58
CA GLN A 834 4.67 -18.18 15.79
C GLN A 834 6.18 -18.16 16.08
N GLN A 835 6.71 -17.02 16.55
CA GLN A 835 8.11 -16.88 16.95
C GLN A 835 8.41 -17.38 18.37
N ARG A 836 7.37 -17.72 19.17
CA ARG A 836 7.57 -18.21 20.53
C ARG A 836 8.26 -19.59 20.49
N PRO A 837 9.28 -19.81 21.34
CA PRO A 837 10.00 -21.09 21.37
C PRO A 837 9.15 -22.24 21.88
N ASP A 838 8.16 -21.95 22.73
CA ASP A 838 7.31 -22.94 23.39
C ASP A 838 5.85 -22.43 23.45
N MET A 839 4.99 -23.02 22.64
CA MET A 839 3.56 -22.70 22.60
C MET A 839 2.76 -23.32 23.77
N GLN A 840 3.35 -24.24 24.54
CA GLN A 840 2.74 -24.76 25.77
C GLN A 840 2.89 -23.79 26.95
N LYS A 841 3.71 -22.74 26.79
CA LYS A 841 3.78 -21.63 27.74
C LYS A 841 2.80 -20.53 27.35
N PRO A 842 1.89 -20.15 28.26
CA PRO A 842 0.88 -19.18 27.90
C PRO A 842 1.48 -17.81 27.59
N LEU A 843 0.90 -17.13 26.61
CA LEU A 843 1.19 -15.73 26.30
C LEU A 843 0.61 -14.83 27.40
N LEU A 844 1.47 -14.11 28.11
CA LEU A 844 1.05 -13.25 29.23
C LEU A 844 0.83 -11.80 28.79
N ILE A 845 -0.01 -11.07 29.54
CA ILE A 845 -0.28 -9.64 29.30
C ILE A 845 1.00 -8.79 29.36
N ASN A 846 1.97 -9.12 30.22
CA ASN A 846 3.25 -8.41 30.28
C ASN A 846 4.12 -8.55 29.01
N GLU A 847 4.01 -9.69 28.33
CA GLU A 847 4.71 -9.93 27.06
C GLU A 847 4.09 -9.09 25.95
N LEU A 848 2.75 -8.97 25.92
CA LEU A 848 2.06 -8.06 25.00
C LEU A 848 2.49 -6.60 25.21
N TYR A 849 2.58 -6.14 26.46
CA TYR A 849 3.11 -4.80 26.75
C TYR A 849 4.52 -4.62 26.19
N SER A 850 5.41 -5.56 26.52
CA SER A 850 6.83 -5.46 26.17
C SER A 850 7.05 -5.45 24.66
N GLN A 851 6.26 -6.22 23.92
CA GLN A 851 6.37 -6.33 22.47
C GLN A 851 5.69 -5.17 21.73
N PHE A 852 4.46 -4.82 22.09
CA PHE A 852 3.63 -3.94 21.26
C PHE A 852 3.52 -2.50 21.79
N ILE A 853 3.84 -2.26 23.07
CA ILE A 853 3.55 -0.99 23.74
C ILE A 853 4.81 -0.28 24.20
N ALA A 854 5.68 -0.96 24.94
CA ALA A 854 6.93 -0.37 25.45
C ALA A 854 7.78 0.32 24.36
N PRO A 855 7.96 -0.24 23.15
CA PRO A 855 8.76 0.40 22.10
C PRO A 855 8.15 1.70 21.55
N ARG A 856 6.85 1.94 21.78
CA ARG A 856 6.09 3.07 21.23
C ARG A 856 5.90 4.21 22.22
N ILE A 857 5.98 3.95 23.52
CA ILE A 857 5.82 4.97 24.55
C ILE A 857 6.96 6.01 24.49
N ARG A 858 6.62 7.29 24.64
CA ARG A 858 7.54 8.44 24.66
C ARG A 858 7.15 9.37 25.82
N PRO A 859 8.02 10.26 26.32
CA PRO A 859 7.66 11.17 27.41
C PRO A 859 6.42 12.03 27.13
N SER A 860 6.25 12.47 25.88
CA SER A 860 5.06 13.18 25.43
C SER A 860 4.76 12.92 23.95
N ILE A 861 3.48 12.95 23.57
CA ILE A 861 3.02 12.75 22.20
C ILE A 861 1.93 13.78 21.88
N ASP A 862 2.11 14.53 20.79
CA ASP A 862 1.15 15.52 20.30
C ASP A 862 0.03 14.88 19.47
N ASN A 863 -1.17 15.49 19.51
CA ASN A 863 -2.38 15.01 18.84
C ASN A 863 -2.69 13.55 19.20
N TRP A 864 -2.60 13.26 20.49
CA TRP A 864 -2.66 11.91 21.02
C TRP A 864 -3.49 11.85 22.30
N TYR A 865 -4.31 10.82 22.39
CA TYR A 865 -5.15 10.53 23.54
C TYR A 865 -4.83 9.14 24.08
N ASN A 866 -4.14 9.11 25.21
CA ASN A 866 -3.71 7.89 25.91
C ASN A 866 -4.78 7.33 26.86
N LEU A 867 -6.02 7.83 26.83
CA LEU A 867 -7.14 7.40 27.71
C LEU A 867 -6.86 7.65 29.19
N SER A 868 -6.26 8.80 29.51
CA SER A 868 -6.05 9.22 30.90
C SER A 868 -7.32 9.81 31.51
N ASP A 869 -8.29 8.94 31.80
CA ASP A 869 -9.65 9.32 32.18
C ASP A 869 -10.05 8.95 33.61
N ASP A 870 -9.12 8.40 34.41
CA ASP A 870 -9.42 7.94 35.78
C ASP A 870 -9.71 9.12 36.71
N VAL A 871 -9.02 10.24 36.50
CA VAL A 871 -9.25 11.52 37.19
C VAL A 871 -9.14 12.65 36.17
N ILE A 872 -10.08 13.59 36.17
CA ILE A 872 -10.06 14.76 35.28
C ILE A 872 -10.11 16.05 36.10
N TYR A 873 -9.02 16.80 36.10
CA TYR A 873 -8.95 18.13 36.70
C TYR A 873 -9.39 19.19 35.69
N THR A 874 -10.34 20.02 36.10
CA THR A 874 -10.86 21.17 35.34
C THR A 874 -10.86 22.44 36.20
N ALA A 875 -11.19 23.57 35.59
CA ALA A 875 -11.35 24.83 36.30
C ALA A 875 -12.51 24.77 37.32
N PRO A 876 -12.41 25.46 38.48
CA PRO A 876 -13.40 25.38 39.57
C PRO A 876 -14.84 25.74 39.17
N GLU A 877 -15.01 26.55 38.13
CA GLU A 877 -16.30 27.02 37.65
C GLU A 877 -17.12 25.91 36.96
N ASN A 878 -16.46 24.83 36.52
CA ASN A 878 -17.10 23.69 35.86
C ASN A 878 -16.35 22.36 36.15
N PRO A 879 -16.49 21.79 37.36
CA PRO A 879 -15.80 20.56 37.75
C PRO A 879 -16.33 19.35 36.96
N ASP A 880 -15.43 18.55 36.38
CA ASP A 880 -15.79 17.22 35.85
C ASP A 880 -16.22 16.30 37.02
N PRO A 881 -17.21 15.39 36.85
CA PRO A 881 -17.62 14.47 37.91
C PRO A 881 -16.50 13.57 38.44
N ARG A 882 -15.47 13.33 37.63
CA ARG A 882 -14.26 12.55 38.00
C ARG A 882 -13.20 13.42 38.68
N ASN A 883 -13.46 14.70 38.86
CA ASN A 883 -12.56 15.61 39.55
C ASN A 883 -12.58 15.33 41.05
N LYS A 884 -11.41 15.40 41.68
CA LYS A 884 -11.28 15.24 43.13
C LYS A 884 -11.98 16.41 43.84
N PRO A 885 -12.54 16.25 45.05
CA PRO A 885 -13.00 17.39 45.85
C PRO A 885 -11.86 18.40 46.10
N ALA A 886 -12.16 19.70 45.98
CA ALA A 886 -11.15 20.77 46.02
C ALA A 886 -10.36 20.85 47.33
N ASP A 887 -10.98 20.45 48.45
CA ASP A 887 -10.38 20.35 49.78
C ASP A 887 -9.35 19.21 49.89
N GLN A 888 -9.39 18.25 48.97
CA GLN A 888 -8.48 17.12 48.92
C GLN A 888 -7.40 17.27 47.84
N MET A 889 -7.41 18.34 47.05
CA MET A 889 -6.40 18.62 46.04
C MET A 889 -5.15 19.26 46.65
N SER A 890 -3.98 18.75 46.26
CA SER A 890 -2.68 19.42 46.37
C SER A 890 -2.68 20.74 45.58
N ASP A 891 -1.71 21.60 45.88
CA ASP A 891 -1.58 22.88 45.18
C ASP A 891 -1.23 22.70 43.70
N LEU A 892 -0.55 21.60 43.32
CA LEU A 892 -0.29 21.26 41.92
C LEU A 892 -1.54 20.77 41.19
N GLU A 893 -2.37 19.94 41.84
CA GLU A 893 -3.64 19.46 41.26
C GLU A 893 -4.61 20.61 40.96
N LYS A 894 -4.71 21.61 41.86
CA LYS A 894 -5.56 22.80 41.66
C LYS A 894 -5.22 23.60 40.40
N VAL A 895 -3.96 23.53 39.95
CA VAL A 895 -3.48 24.24 38.76
C VAL A 895 -3.19 23.32 37.56
N ALA A 896 -3.42 22.01 37.69
CA ALA A 896 -3.08 21.02 36.68
C ALA A 896 -3.79 21.27 35.33
N HIS A 897 -5.01 21.82 35.37
CA HIS A 897 -5.81 22.13 34.20
C HIS A 897 -5.32 23.35 33.39
N LYS A 898 -4.34 24.12 33.89
CA LYS A 898 -3.89 25.38 33.25
C LYS A 898 -2.94 25.19 32.07
N SER A 899 -2.16 24.12 32.06
CA SER A 899 -1.24 23.82 30.97
C SER A 899 -0.82 22.36 30.96
N PHE A 900 -0.35 21.86 29.80
CA PHE A 900 0.23 20.52 29.70
C PHE A 900 1.40 20.30 30.67
N LYS A 901 2.19 21.36 30.94
CA LYS A 901 3.33 21.29 31.86
C LYS A 901 2.87 21.16 33.32
N ASP A 902 1.85 21.92 33.72
CA ASP A 902 1.31 21.85 35.07
C ASP A 902 0.60 20.51 35.31
N CYS A 903 -0.11 20.01 34.29
CA CYS A 903 -0.70 18.67 34.29
C CYS A 903 0.36 17.57 34.52
N GLY A 904 1.49 17.63 33.80
CA GLY A 904 2.60 16.69 33.97
C GLY A 904 3.22 16.75 35.36
N ARG A 905 3.48 17.94 35.90
CA ARG A 905 4.04 18.12 37.25
C ARG A 905 3.13 17.55 38.34
N ALA A 906 1.83 17.79 38.22
CA ALA A 906 0.85 17.23 39.15
C ALA A 906 0.80 15.69 39.05
N CYS A 907 0.89 15.12 37.84
CA CYS A 907 0.97 13.66 37.67
C CYS A 907 2.26 13.06 38.26
N GLU A 908 3.40 13.74 38.08
CA GLU A 908 4.68 13.30 38.65
C GLU A 908 4.66 13.24 40.18
N GLU A 909 4.00 14.19 40.85
CA GLU A 909 3.81 14.19 42.31
C GLU A 909 2.93 13.03 42.79
N GLN A 910 1.86 12.71 42.05
CA GLN A 910 0.89 11.69 42.47
C GLN A 910 1.47 10.27 42.33
N PRO A 911 1.60 9.48 43.42
CA PRO A 911 2.25 8.16 43.35
C PRO A 911 1.58 7.18 42.39
N ARG A 912 0.26 7.29 42.20
CA ARG A 912 -0.52 6.42 41.32
C ARG A 912 -0.67 6.94 39.89
N CYS A 913 -0.19 8.13 39.55
CA CYS A 913 -0.31 8.64 38.18
C CYS A 913 0.86 8.17 37.31
N TYR A 914 0.57 7.32 36.33
CA TYR A 914 1.56 6.78 35.38
C TYR A 914 1.58 7.52 34.05
N GLN A 915 0.46 8.13 33.67
CA GLN A 915 0.31 8.87 32.43
C GLN A 915 -0.76 9.96 32.59
N TRP A 916 -0.69 10.97 31.72
CA TRP A 916 -1.63 12.07 31.71
C TRP A 916 -1.99 12.50 30.29
N VAL A 917 -3.08 13.25 30.15
CA VAL A 917 -3.46 13.93 28.92
C VAL A 917 -3.92 15.36 29.23
N TYR A 918 -3.58 16.29 28.35
CA TYR A 918 -4.07 17.66 28.38
C TYR A 918 -4.89 17.97 27.14
N PHE A 919 -6.09 18.52 27.30
CA PHE A 919 -6.95 18.96 26.21
C PHE A 919 -7.99 19.98 26.71
N GLY A 920 -8.23 21.05 25.95
CA GLY A 920 -9.33 21.99 26.21
C GLY A 920 -9.41 22.50 27.64
N ASP A 921 -8.26 22.87 28.22
CA ASP A 921 -8.10 23.29 29.61
C ASP A 921 -8.58 22.25 30.64
N LYS A 922 -8.40 20.97 30.30
CA LYS A 922 -8.57 19.82 31.18
C LYS A 922 -7.27 19.03 31.25
N CYS A 923 -7.02 18.48 32.43
CA CYS A 923 -5.91 17.59 32.70
C CYS A 923 -6.44 16.25 33.20
N GLY A 924 -6.23 15.19 32.43
CA GLY A 924 -6.65 13.83 32.77
C GLY A 924 -5.48 12.97 33.22
N PHE A 925 -5.65 12.15 34.26
CA PHE A 925 -4.67 11.19 34.78
C PHE A 925 -5.13 9.75 34.57
N SER A 926 -4.18 8.82 34.50
CA SER A 926 -4.47 7.39 34.69
C SER A 926 -3.61 6.72 35.74
N HIS A 927 -4.27 5.81 36.47
CA HIS A 927 -3.71 4.84 37.42
C HIS A 927 -3.18 3.57 36.74
N SER A 928 -3.31 3.51 35.42
CA SER A 928 -2.73 2.51 34.52
C SER A 928 -1.93 3.23 33.43
N TYR A 929 -1.10 2.52 32.70
CA TYR A 929 -0.45 3.05 31.50
C TYR A 929 -0.90 2.26 30.27
N ARG A 930 -1.12 2.96 29.16
CA ARG A 930 -1.54 2.37 27.90
C ARG A 930 -1.23 3.33 26.76
N PHE A 931 -1.04 2.80 25.55
CA PHE A 931 -0.60 3.65 24.45
C PHE A 931 -1.70 4.62 24.00
N GLY A 932 -2.93 4.13 23.84
CA GLY A 932 -4.08 4.87 23.33
C GLY A 932 -4.06 5.07 21.82
N ARG A 933 -4.62 6.19 21.37
CA ARG A 933 -4.88 6.45 19.95
C ARG A 933 -4.56 7.88 19.54
N LYS A 934 -4.29 8.04 18.24
CA LYS A 934 -4.18 9.36 17.62
C LYS A 934 -5.51 10.09 17.73
N ARG A 935 -5.47 11.36 18.12
CA ARG A 935 -6.65 12.23 18.24
C ARG A 935 -6.30 13.58 17.62
N MET A 936 -6.75 13.77 16.38
CA MET A 936 -6.56 15.04 15.68
C MET A 936 -7.38 16.15 16.35
N PRO A 937 -6.99 17.42 16.21
CA PRO A 937 -7.76 18.51 16.76
C PRO A 937 -9.16 18.59 16.15
N GLU A 938 -10.19 18.47 16.99
CA GLU A 938 -11.59 18.71 16.67
C GLU A 938 -12.01 20.02 17.36
N ASP A 939 -12.68 20.92 16.64
CA ASP A 939 -13.10 22.25 17.14
C ASP A 939 -11.98 23.08 17.78
N GLY A 940 -10.74 22.91 17.30
CA GLY A 940 -9.55 23.62 17.81
C GLY A 940 -8.96 23.02 19.10
N VAL A 941 -9.59 22.00 19.70
CA VAL A 941 -9.11 21.34 20.92
C VAL A 941 -8.02 20.34 20.57
N LYS A 942 -6.78 20.62 21.01
CA LYS A 942 -5.64 19.72 20.82
C LYS A 942 -5.50 18.78 22.02
N TYR A 943 -5.28 17.50 21.73
CA TYR A 943 -4.95 16.50 22.73
C TYR A 943 -3.43 16.29 22.77
N LYS A 944 -2.84 16.32 23.96
CA LYS A 944 -1.43 16.01 24.16
C LYS A 944 -1.28 15.06 25.34
N SER A 945 -0.68 13.90 25.09
CA SER A 945 -0.48 12.85 26.09
C SER A 945 0.94 12.86 26.63
N GLY A 946 1.13 12.46 27.88
CA GLY A 946 2.43 12.28 28.52
C GLY A 946 2.48 11.03 29.40
N PHE A 947 3.69 10.55 29.66
CA PHE A 947 3.96 9.29 30.37
C PHE A 947 5.10 9.47 31.37
N VAL A 948 4.91 8.99 32.60
CA VAL A 948 5.93 9.03 33.67
C VAL A 948 6.80 7.78 33.55
N LEU A 949 7.77 7.80 32.63
CA LEU A 949 8.56 6.63 32.23
C LEU A 949 9.25 5.93 33.40
N ASP A 950 9.81 6.70 34.34
CA ASP A 950 10.51 6.14 35.50
C ASP A 950 9.56 5.35 36.42
N LYS A 951 8.32 5.82 36.59
CA LYS A 951 7.30 5.09 37.37
C LYS A 951 6.88 3.81 36.66
N ILE A 952 6.68 3.88 35.35
CA ILE A 952 6.30 2.72 34.52
C ILE A 952 7.39 1.65 34.59
N GLU A 953 8.66 2.04 34.41
CA GLU A 953 9.78 1.09 34.44
C GLU A 953 10.01 0.52 35.85
N LYS A 954 9.83 1.33 36.89
CA LYS A 954 9.85 0.86 38.28
C LYS A 954 8.75 -0.16 38.54
N ASP A 955 7.50 0.13 38.15
CA ASP A 955 6.37 -0.79 38.32
C ASP A 955 6.64 -2.12 37.61
N ARG A 956 7.19 -2.08 36.38
CA ARG A 956 7.55 -3.28 35.61
C ARG A 956 8.60 -4.14 36.31
N LYS A 957 9.64 -3.54 36.88
CA LYS A 957 10.72 -4.26 37.59
C LYS A 957 10.25 -4.89 38.89
N GLU A 958 9.38 -4.19 39.63
CA GLU A 958 8.88 -4.65 40.93
C GLU A 958 7.87 -5.81 40.80
N HIS A 959 7.21 -5.94 39.65
CA HIS A 959 6.10 -6.88 39.44
C HIS A 959 6.38 -7.95 38.37
N ASN A 960 7.56 -8.57 38.42
CA ASN A 960 7.88 -9.71 37.53
C ASN A 960 7.02 -10.94 37.81
N CYS A 961 6.63 -11.65 36.75
CA CYS A 961 5.77 -12.84 36.84
C CYS A 961 6.56 -14.08 37.26
N LYS A 962 6.18 -14.67 38.40
CA LYS A 962 6.71 -15.96 38.86
C LYS A 962 6.03 -17.15 38.19
N SER A 963 4.71 -17.05 37.98
CA SER A 963 3.90 -18.08 37.35
C SER A 963 2.66 -17.45 36.68
N PRO A 964 2.10 -18.07 35.63
CA PRO A 964 0.82 -17.65 35.05
C PRO A 964 -0.32 -17.69 36.08
N GLN A 965 -1.16 -16.66 36.11
CA GLN A 965 -2.33 -16.56 36.97
C GLN A 965 -3.60 -16.79 36.16
N TRP A 966 -4.17 -17.99 36.27
CA TRP A 966 -5.42 -18.36 35.58
C TRP A 966 -6.65 -17.95 36.41
N LEU A 967 -7.73 -17.55 35.74
CA LEU A 967 -9.04 -17.29 36.34
C LEU A 967 -9.97 -18.49 36.11
N GLY A 968 -11.06 -18.58 36.87
CA GLY A 968 -12.04 -19.67 36.79
C GLY A 968 -11.79 -20.72 37.85
#